data_AF-A0AAN7Y673-F1
#
_entry.id   AF-A0AAN7Y673-F1
#
_cell.length_a   1.000
_cell.length_b   1.000
_cell.length_c   1.000
_cell.angle_alpha   90.00
_cell.angle_beta   90.00
_cell.angle_gamma   90.00
#
_symmetry.space_group_name_H-M   'P 1'
#
loop_
_entity.id
_entity.type
_entity.pdbx_description
1 polymer ?
#
loop_
_entity_poly.entity_id
_entity_poly.type
_entity_poly.pdbx_seq_one_letter_code
_entity_poly.pdbx_strand_id
1 'polypeptide(L)'
;MQTQGDSGISVNNGGIARSEAKRVVVLKTAENLQREPSSFASSSKIWNSGWPIYGSGSTETISYSSPAVLEYDDWMHIVVQGTDSELYWATGTPSGFGVQTLAFPTSGASKPQGCAALAAVYQPGVRSSTGGVERWNLHMIYQGAQEFYHSRLHEVPISDGHNIIGGLKTTWTTPVPFSATAGQVIGTQNQPSLISSGGKLFCAFLGWGSNDVYFCVWTPGTNASQLGSWSKPIPTGVKSSQGPALYMKTGQIHMVTMDPQTENNLTDVTLQYSSSAGTFSVANTSLLNLHANSCTALNNAGTVFLAFRNSQDNNLWFCELSENAPITINYAMMVDTMSAVRPALVIDNGVLSCIYTSPTNAVTWSQATAYQTQTAGWMSLIHDSVYWTELSIPGTHDSGARFGPIVLADQWQAQDMDISQQLYAGIRYFDIRLADYGGILTVYHGDPAGIGYGQGPFTDVITAFNNFLALHPQEVVLCQIKQEDSTDYPTFLQLVQSVARSQSNWVFNSQPQQMENLRGKVQVLYRGSTTVTSRLGIDLSAWPDNSQGDTWASNLPPFNIWLEDYYSVQGFSASTMFQNKWNSIQSMLDRARAMPTNPMDLNYILNQLTLFLTYTSFAGQPSIDPEDAALGIPAMPGQAIPLKGMNTRLKEYLTQQVPGSARLGVILMDFPDAGSTPDLIQTIIQKNNFSMTS
;
A
#
# COMPACT_ATOMS: atom_id res chain seq x y z
N MET A 1 42.99 8.84 43.68
CA MET A 1 44.15 9.74 43.80
C MET A 1 43.93 10.91 42.84
N GLN A 2 43.98 12.13 43.39
CA GLN A 2 44.38 13.43 42.82
C GLN A 2 45.02 13.41 41.41
N THR A 3 45.04 14.45 40.54
CA THR A 3 44.50 15.81 40.39
C THR A 3 45.09 16.34 39.07
N GLN A 4 44.37 17.27 38.41
CA GLN A 4 44.86 18.46 37.67
C GLN A 4 45.89 18.35 36.53
N GLY A 5 45.69 19.20 35.52
CA GLY A 5 46.80 19.94 34.90
C GLY A 5 46.64 20.27 33.41
N ASP A 6 45.91 21.35 33.13
CA ASP A 6 45.97 22.06 31.84
C ASP A 6 47.38 22.63 31.56
N SER A 7 47.78 22.63 30.30
CA SER A 7 48.72 23.62 29.75
C SER A 7 48.46 23.80 28.25
N GLY A 8 47.87 24.94 27.89
CA GLY A 8 47.58 25.31 26.50
C GLY A 8 48.77 25.88 25.74
N ILE A 9 48.55 26.18 24.45
CA ILE A 9 49.25 27.20 23.65
C ILE A 9 48.27 27.70 22.56
N SER A 10 48.41 28.99 22.27
CA SER A 10 47.51 29.93 21.59
C SER A 10 47.46 29.88 20.06
N VAL A 11 46.23 30.03 19.55
CA VAL A 11 45.71 30.87 18.44
C VAL A 11 46.68 31.38 17.37
N ASN A 12 46.37 31.09 16.09
CA ASN A 12 46.42 32.10 15.03
C ASN A 12 45.28 31.92 14.02
N ASN A 13 44.56 33.01 13.79
CA ASN A 13 43.38 33.15 12.93
C ASN A 13 43.76 33.27 11.45
N GLY A 14 43.02 32.59 10.58
CA GLY A 14 42.96 32.82 9.13
C GLY A 14 41.77 32.05 8.55
N GLY A 15 40.64 32.75 8.36
CA GLY A 15 39.33 32.14 8.10
C GLY A 15 39.10 31.64 6.66
N ILE A 16 38.08 30.79 6.53
CA ILE A 16 36.91 30.90 5.65
C ILE A 16 35.84 29.91 6.18
N ALA A 17 34.59 30.35 6.16
CA ALA A 17 33.44 29.80 6.89
C ALA A 17 32.90 28.45 6.38
N ARG A 18 32.49 27.57 7.32
CA ARG A 18 31.13 27.00 7.47
C ARG A 18 31.05 26.22 8.80
N SER A 19 30.22 26.73 9.71
CA SER A 19 29.99 26.24 11.07
C SER A 19 28.72 25.41 11.18
N GLU A 20 28.81 24.38 12.03
CA GLU A 20 27.76 23.82 12.89
C GLU A 20 26.54 23.12 12.24
N ALA A 21 25.94 22.09 12.82
CA ALA A 21 26.30 21.15 13.86
C ALA A 21 25.15 20.12 13.89
N LYS A 22 25.50 18.86 14.07
CA LYS A 22 24.60 17.75 14.37
C LYS A 22 23.68 18.11 15.53
N ARG A 23 22.35 18.03 15.35
CA ARG A 23 21.42 17.85 16.47
C ARG A 23 21.15 16.37 16.66
N VAL A 24 21.94 15.80 17.56
CA VAL A 24 21.60 14.62 18.35
C VAL A 24 20.50 15.03 19.33
N VAL A 25 19.39 14.30 19.36
CA VAL A 25 18.48 14.30 20.53
C VAL A 25 18.64 12.94 21.20
N VAL A 26 19.44 12.93 22.27
CA VAL A 26 19.40 11.90 23.31
C VAL A 26 18.23 12.23 24.22
N LEU A 27 17.27 11.32 24.37
CA LEU A 27 16.48 11.23 25.60
C LEU A 27 16.99 10.01 26.38
N LYS A 28 17.59 10.31 27.55
CA LYS A 28 18.08 9.34 28.53
C LYS A 28 16.91 8.64 29.24
N THR A 29 17.15 7.37 29.51
CA THR A 29 16.38 6.37 30.25
C THR A 29 16.32 6.60 31.76
N ALA A 30 15.24 6.11 32.40
CA ALA A 30 15.19 5.51 33.75
C ALA A 30 13.80 4.83 33.91
N GLU A 31 13.68 3.51 33.70
CA GLU A 31 13.82 2.44 34.70
C GLU A 31 12.59 2.23 35.62
N ASN A 32 11.71 1.29 35.27
CA ASN A 32 11.55 0.02 35.99
C ASN A 32 10.53 -0.91 35.31
N LEU A 33 11.04 -2.06 34.87
CA LEU A 33 10.32 -3.29 34.57
C LEU A 33 9.66 -3.85 35.84
N GLN A 34 8.47 -4.47 35.72
CA GLN A 34 8.22 -5.85 36.19
C GLN A 34 6.82 -6.38 35.76
N ARG A 35 6.85 -7.31 34.80
CA ARG A 35 6.07 -8.57 34.60
C ARG A 35 4.55 -8.64 34.89
N GLU A 36 3.79 -8.86 33.80
CA GLU A 36 2.94 -10.04 33.43
C GLU A 36 2.29 -10.89 34.55
N PRO A 37 1.08 -11.51 34.40
CA PRO A 37 0.62 -12.13 33.14
C PRO A 37 -0.91 -12.12 32.80
N SER A 38 -1.21 -12.48 31.54
CA SER A 38 -2.22 -13.47 31.11
C SER A 38 -3.37 -13.03 30.15
N SER A 39 -3.29 -13.64 28.97
CA SER A 39 -4.36 -14.02 28.03
C SER A 39 -4.97 -12.96 27.09
N PHE A 40 -4.85 -13.27 25.79
CA PHE A 40 -5.43 -12.63 24.59
C PHE A 40 -4.75 -11.36 24.07
N ALA A 41 -3.76 -11.54 23.17
CA ALA A 41 -3.38 -10.53 22.18
C ALA A 41 -3.08 -11.20 20.83
N SER A 42 -4.03 -11.09 19.91
CA SER A 42 -3.86 -11.35 18.48
C SER A 42 -2.99 -10.24 17.87
N SER A 43 -1.72 -10.53 17.59
CA SER A 43 -0.82 -9.61 16.89
C SER A 43 -0.94 -9.78 15.37
N SER A 44 -1.77 -8.96 14.74
CA SER A 44 -1.84 -8.80 13.27
C SER A 44 -2.19 -7.35 12.93
N LYS A 45 -1.27 -6.40 13.17
CA LYS A 45 -1.44 -5.02 12.69
C LYS A 45 -0.72 -4.89 11.35
N ILE A 46 -1.50 -4.95 10.25
CA ILE A 46 -1.09 -4.53 8.88
C ILE A 46 -0.90 -3.00 8.82
N TRP A 47 -1.44 -2.31 9.82
CA TRP A 47 -1.49 -0.86 9.89
C TRP A 47 -0.49 -0.30 10.91
N ASN A 48 0.35 0.64 10.48
CA ASN A 48 1.27 1.37 11.36
C ASN A 48 0.60 2.66 11.88
N SER A 49 0.72 2.92 13.18
CA SER A 49 0.19 4.14 13.82
C SER A 49 1.18 5.30 13.68
N GLY A 50 0.73 6.44 13.16
CA GLY A 50 1.53 7.69 13.13
C GLY A 50 1.53 8.46 14.45
N TRP A 51 2.37 9.50 14.53
CA TRP A 51 2.41 10.41 15.70
C TRP A 51 1.11 11.25 15.77
N PRO A 52 0.44 11.31 16.94
CA PRO A 52 -0.80 12.08 17.07
C PRO A 52 -0.55 13.58 16.88
N ILE A 53 -1.48 14.26 16.19
CA ILE A 53 -1.51 15.73 16.13
C ILE A 53 -2.23 16.23 17.38
N TYR A 54 -1.53 17.03 18.20
CA TYR A 54 -2.11 17.78 19.30
C TYR A 54 -2.31 19.24 18.88
N GLY A 55 -3.41 19.88 19.30
CA GLY A 55 -3.61 21.32 19.12
C GLY A 55 -2.47 22.11 19.78
N SER A 56 -2.01 23.18 19.13
CA SER A 56 -0.92 24.01 19.65
C SER A 56 -1.49 25.21 20.43
N GLY A 57 -1.41 25.16 21.75
CA GLY A 57 -1.67 26.34 22.61
C GLY A 57 -2.96 26.24 23.44
N SER A 58 -3.00 27.03 24.51
CA SER A 58 -3.80 26.89 25.74
C SER A 58 -5.34 26.95 25.63
N THR A 59 -5.91 26.83 24.44
CA THR A 59 -7.37 26.85 24.19
C THR A 59 -7.86 25.88 23.10
N GLU A 60 -6.99 25.14 22.41
CA GLU A 60 -7.36 24.30 21.26
C GLU A 60 -7.48 22.81 21.63
N THR A 61 -8.67 22.38 22.06
CA THR A 61 -8.99 20.95 22.17
C THR A 61 -9.81 20.50 20.96
N ILE A 62 -9.40 19.42 20.29
CA ILE A 62 -10.19 18.78 19.22
C ILE A 62 -11.43 18.15 19.86
N SER A 63 -12.57 18.18 19.19
CA SER A 63 -13.77 17.49 19.65
C SER A 63 -13.78 16.05 19.14
N TYR A 64 -14.39 15.14 19.89
CA TYR A 64 -14.65 13.77 19.44
C TYR A 64 -15.65 13.76 18.27
N SER A 65 -15.15 14.09 17.08
CA SER A 65 -15.89 14.34 15.85
C SER A 65 -15.18 13.65 14.69
N SER A 66 -15.93 13.28 13.64
CA SER A 66 -15.32 12.58 12.53
C SER A 66 -14.57 13.53 11.58
N PRO A 67 -13.33 13.17 11.19
CA PRO A 67 -12.51 14.00 10.32
C PRO A 67 -13.03 13.97 8.88
N ALA A 68 -12.61 14.95 8.09
CA ALA A 68 -12.64 14.92 6.64
C ALA A 68 -11.21 14.99 6.11
N VAL A 69 -10.90 14.25 5.04
CA VAL A 69 -9.57 14.26 4.42
C VAL A 69 -9.67 14.24 2.90
N LEU A 70 -8.68 14.83 2.25
CA LEU A 70 -8.41 14.69 0.82
C LEU A 70 -6.90 14.78 0.57
N GLU A 71 -6.38 13.97 -0.35
CA GLU A 71 -5.07 14.19 -0.96
C GLU A 71 -5.23 15.11 -2.17
N TYR A 72 -4.42 16.16 -2.24
CA TYR A 72 -4.35 17.06 -3.37
C TYR A 72 -2.95 17.67 -3.47
N ASP A 73 -2.37 17.58 -4.67
CA ASP A 73 -1.06 18.16 -5.00
C ASP A 73 0.09 17.61 -4.11
N ASP A 74 0.04 16.32 -3.76
CA ASP A 74 0.97 15.65 -2.84
C ASP A 74 0.88 16.14 -1.38
N TRP A 75 -0.22 16.81 -1.03
CA TRP A 75 -0.53 17.22 0.34
C TRP A 75 -1.82 16.57 0.83
N MET A 76 -1.79 16.13 2.09
CA MET A 76 -3.00 15.77 2.81
C MET A 76 -3.64 17.01 3.41
N HIS A 77 -4.93 17.21 3.11
CA HIS A 77 -5.77 18.24 3.71
C HIS A 77 -6.74 17.57 4.69
N ILE A 78 -6.64 17.91 5.97
CA ILE A 78 -7.50 17.37 7.03
C ILE A 78 -8.34 18.48 7.62
N VAL A 79 -9.65 18.23 7.79
CA VAL A 79 -10.57 19.13 8.51
C VAL A 79 -11.17 18.39 9.69
N VAL A 80 -11.13 19.02 10.87
CA VAL A 80 -11.67 18.48 12.12
C VAL A 80 -12.40 19.55 12.91
N GLN A 81 -13.33 19.16 13.78
CA GLN A 81 -14.05 20.10 14.63
C GLN A 81 -13.36 20.24 16.00
N GLY A 82 -13.23 21.47 16.50
CA GLY A 82 -12.78 21.75 17.86
C GLY A 82 -13.90 21.74 18.90
N THR A 83 -13.54 21.70 20.18
CA THR A 83 -14.48 21.78 21.31
C THR A 83 -15.23 23.11 21.39
N ASP A 84 -14.70 24.15 20.73
CA ASP A 84 -15.34 25.47 20.57
C ASP A 84 -16.39 25.49 19.44
N SER A 85 -16.62 24.33 18.81
CA SER A 85 -17.48 24.13 17.63
C SER A 85 -16.94 24.79 16.35
N GLU A 86 -15.70 25.24 16.30
CA GLU A 86 -15.09 25.73 15.05
C GLU A 86 -14.48 24.57 14.25
N LEU A 87 -14.26 24.79 12.95
CA LEU A 87 -13.52 23.85 12.10
C LEU A 87 -12.05 24.27 11.99
N TYR A 88 -11.18 23.30 12.12
CA TYR A 88 -9.74 23.44 12.01
C TYR A 88 -9.27 22.74 10.74
N TRP A 89 -8.32 23.36 10.05
CA TRP A 89 -7.74 22.82 8.83
C TRP A 89 -6.25 22.60 9.03
N ALA A 90 -5.81 21.38 8.78
CA ALA A 90 -4.42 21.02 8.79
C ALA A 90 -4.01 20.60 7.38
N THR A 91 -2.80 20.99 6.99
CA THR A 91 -2.15 20.50 5.78
C THR A 91 -0.79 19.92 6.12
N GLY A 92 -0.42 18.83 5.47
CA GLY A 92 0.86 18.18 5.74
C GLY A 92 1.18 17.06 4.78
N THR A 93 2.39 16.55 4.94
CA THR A 93 2.84 15.29 4.37
C THR A 93 2.71 14.18 5.44
N PRO A 94 2.85 12.90 5.09
CA PRO A 94 2.90 11.82 6.08
C PRO A 94 3.97 12.02 7.17
N SER A 95 5.01 12.82 6.89
CA SER A 95 6.11 13.15 7.80
C SER A 95 5.88 14.36 8.72
N GLY A 96 4.77 15.11 8.57
CA GLY A 96 4.42 16.19 9.48
C GLY A 96 3.30 17.11 8.98
N PHE A 97 2.54 17.68 9.93
CA PHE A 97 1.40 18.58 9.66
C PHE A 97 1.61 19.98 10.24
N GLY A 98 1.21 20.99 9.48
CA GLY A 98 0.95 22.34 9.97
C GLY A 98 -0.55 22.55 10.21
N VAL A 99 -0.92 23.03 11.40
CA VAL A 99 -2.32 23.33 11.74
C VAL A 99 -2.58 24.83 11.61
N GLN A 100 -3.67 25.20 10.96
CA GLN A 100 -4.16 26.57 10.91
C GLN A 100 -5.64 26.62 11.30
N THR A 101 -6.01 27.61 12.12
CA THR A 101 -7.42 27.90 12.41
C THR A 101 -8.09 28.47 11.17
N LEU A 102 -9.22 27.90 10.75
CA LEU A 102 -10.04 28.53 9.72
C LEU A 102 -10.85 29.66 10.37
N ALA A 103 -10.41 30.91 10.19
CA ALA A 103 -11.21 32.05 10.55
C ALA A 103 -12.36 32.21 9.54
N PHE A 104 -13.56 31.78 9.91
CA PHE A 104 -14.77 32.02 9.10
C PHE A 104 -15.18 33.49 9.25
N PRO A 105 -15.51 34.21 8.15
CA PRO A 105 -16.02 35.57 8.25
C PRO A 105 -17.36 35.55 9.00
N THR A 106 -17.33 35.89 10.28
CA THR A 106 -18.50 36.01 11.15
C THR A 106 -19.28 37.26 10.79
N SER A 107 -20.03 37.20 9.70
CA SER A 107 -21.13 38.13 9.45
C SER A 107 -22.29 37.37 8.81
N GLY A 108 -23.03 36.63 9.64
CA GLY A 108 -24.37 36.11 9.27
C GLY A 108 -24.50 34.59 9.14
N ALA A 109 -23.42 33.81 9.07
CA ALA A 109 -23.48 32.36 9.12
C ALA A 109 -23.41 31.86 10.57
N SER A 110 -24.28 30.94 10.96
CA SER A 110 -24.17 30.21 12.23
C SER A 110 -22.83 29.46 12.29
N LYS A 111 -22.17 29.44 13.46
CA LYS A 111 -20.94 28.65 13.68
C LYS A 111 -21.07 27.23 13.12
N PRO A 112 -20.01 26.66 12.53
CA PRO A 112 -20.03 25.27 12.07
C PRO A 112 -20.52 24.31 13.16
N GLN A 113 -21.27 23.29 12.78
CA GLN A 113 -21.75 22.26 13.71
C GLN A 113 -21.46 20.87 13.13
N GLY A 114 -20.40 20.22 13.60
CA GLY A 114 -20.32 18.77 13.62
C GLY A 114 -19.47 18.10 12.53
N CYS A 115 -19.56 18.52 11.27
CA CYS A 115 -19.10 17.68 10.16
C CYS A 115 -18.69 18.47 8.90
N ALA A 116 -17.66 17.97 8.18
CA ALA A 116 -17.24 18.45 6.88
C ALA A 116 -17.02 17.29 5.89
N ALA A 117 -16.98 17.61 4.59
CA ALA A 117 -16.55 16.73 3.51
C ALA A 117 -15.67 17.54 2.53
N LEU A 118 -14.65 16.89 1.98
CA LEU A 118 -13.71 17.49 1.02
C LEU A 118 -13.76 16.75 -0.31
N ALA A 119 -13.60 17.47 -1.41
CA ALA A 119 -13.39 16.88 -2.74
C ALA A 119 -12.69 17.88 -3.66
N ALA A 120 -11.88 17.39 -4.60
CA ALA A 120 -11.32 18.19 -5.69
C ALA A 120 -12.07 17.95 -7.01
N VAL A 121 -12.26 19.01 -7.79
CA VAL A 121 -12.80 18.93 -9.16
C VAL A 121 -11.98 19.74 -10.14
N TYR A 122 -11.67 19.08 -11.24
CA TYR A 122 -11.06 19.69 -12.41
C TYR A 122 -12.04 20.62 -13.14
N GLN A 123 -11.63 21.86 -13.39
CA GLN A 123 -12.37 22.80 -14.22
C GLN A 123 -11.57 23.14 -15.49
N PRO A 124 -11.93 22.59 -16.66
CA PRO A 124 -11.31 22.96 -17.92
C PRO A 124 -11.68 24.41 -18.30
N GLY A 125 -10.68 25.22 -18.69
CA GLY A 125 -10.91 26.46 -19.44
C GLY A 125 -10.77 27.80 -18.71
N VAL A 126 -10.39 27.83 -17.43
CA VAL A 126 -10.09 29.10 -16.73
C VAL A 126 -8.60 29.44 -16.91
N ARG A 127 -8.26 30.13 -18.02
CA ARG A 127 -6.91 30.71 -18.19
C ARG A 127 -6.76 31.94 -17.28
N SER A 128 -5.68 31.98 -16.49
CA SER A 128 -5.25 33.24 -15.86
C SER A 128 -4.93 34.28 -16.94
N SER A 129 -5.15 35.57 -16.64
CA SER A 129 -4.76 36.69 -17.51
C SER A 129 -3.25 36.78 -17.74
N THR A 130 -2.45 35.94 -17.06
CA THR A 130 -0.99 35.86 -17.14
C THR A 130 -0.47 34.57 -17.80
N GLY A 131 -1.35 33.78 -18.44
CA GLY A 131 -0.89 32.73 -19.36
C GLY A 131 -0.41 31.41 -18.71
N GLY A 132 -0.84 31.10 -17.48
CA GLY A 132 -0.49 29.84 -16.80
C GLY A 132 -1.67 29.05 -16.22
N VAL A 133 -1.63 27.74 -16.53
CA VAL A 133 -2.13 26.48 -15.92
C VAL A 133 -3.65 26.26 -15.68
N GLU A 134 -4.06 25.05 -16.02
CA GLU A 134 -5.34 24.39 -15.73
C GLU A 134 -5.61 24.38 -14.21
N ARG A 135 -6.87 24.55 -13.77
CA ARG A 135 -7.18 24.71 -12.34
C ARG A 135 -8.02 23.54 -11.82
N TRP A 136 -7.47 22.82 -10.86
CA TRP A 136 -8.26 22.05 -9.92
C TRP A 136 -8.77 22.98 -8.82
N ASN A 137 -10.00 22.78 -8.37
CA ASN A 137 -10.54 23.51 -7.23
C ASN A 137 -10.77 22.51 -6.10
N LEU A 138 -10.29 22.84 -4.90
CA LEU A 138 -10.66 22.15 -3.68
C LEU A 138 -12.00 22.69 -3.18
N HIS A 139 -12.94 21.79 -2.90
CA HIS A 139 -14.27 22.10 -2.41
C HIS A 139 -14.45 21.51 -1.02
N MET A 140 -15.01 22.31 -0.12
CA MET A 140 -15.45 21.88 1.21
C MET A 140 -16.95 22.11 1.34
N ILE A 141 -17.66 21.08 1.77
CA ILE A 141 -19.02 21.20 2.29
C ILE A 141 -18.96 20.95 3.78
N TYR A 142 -19.59 21.82 4.56
CA TYR A 142 -19.68 21.61 6.00
C TYR A 142 -21.04 22.04 6.53
N GLN A 143 -21.40 21.48 7.68
CA GLN A 143 -22.67 21.74 8.32
C GLN A 143 -22.60 23.03 9.17
N GLY A 144 -23.58 23.92 9.01
CA GLY A 144 -23.89 24.96 9.99
C GLY A 144 -25.17 24.63 10.76
N ALA A 145 -25.68 25.57 11.55
CA ALA A 145 -26.83 25.32 12.44
C ALA A 145 -28.17 25.11 11.72
N GLN A 146 -28.34 25.66 10.51
CA GLN A 146 -29.61 25.58 9.77
C GLN A 146 -29.48 25.05 8.34
N GLU A 147 -28.26 24.99 7.78
CA GLU A 147 -28.01 24.55 6.41
C GLU A 147 -26.55 24.11 6.23
N PHE A 148 -26.26 23.48 5.09
CA PHE A 148 -24.89 23.22 4.67
C PHE A 148 -24.30 24.48 4.02
N TYR A 149 -22.99 24.61 4.11
CA TYR A 149 -22.22 25.68 3.46
C TYR A 149 -21.19 25.09 2.52
N HIS A 150 -21.03 25.74 1.38
CA HIS A 150 -20.00 25.41 0.39
C HIS A 150 -18.92 26.49 0.40
N SER A 151 -17.66 26.09 0.53
CA SER A 151 -16.50 26.95 0.28
C SER A 151 -15.52 26.29 -0.70
N ARG A 152 -14.73 27.12 -1.40
CA ARG A 152 -13.69 26.70 -2.33
C ARG A 152 -12.35 27.28 -1.92
N LEU A 153 -11.27 26.54 -2.07
CA LEU A 153 -9.94 27.08 -1.85
C LEU A 153 -9.51 27.94 -3.05
N HIS A 154 -9.12 29.19 -2.82
CA HIS A 154 -8.54 30.03 -3.87
C HIS A 154 -7.01 29.92 -3.84
N GLU A 155 -6.41 29.43 -4.92
CA GLU A 155 -4.97 29.51 -5.16
C GLU A 155 -4.63 30.88 -5.78
N VAL A 156 -3.76 31.65 -5.12
CA VAL A 156 -3.16 32.86 -5.72
C VAL A 156 -1.98 32.40 -6.59
N PRO A 157 -1.86 32.87 -7.86
CA PRO A 157 -0.80 32.41 -8.74
C PRO A 157 0.60 32.72 -8.18
N ILE A 158 1.48 31.73 -8.27
CA ILE A 158 2.90 31.78 -7.89
C ILE A 158 3.61 32.70 -8.89
N SER A 159 4.16 33.83 -8.41
CA SER A 159 5.21 34.55 -9.13
C SER A 159 6.57 34.07 -8.61
N ASP A 160 7.30 33.36 -9.47
CA ASP A 160 8.74 33.04 -9.46
C ASP A 160 9.45 32.83 -8.11
N GLY A 161 9.77 31.56 -7.83
CA GLY A 161 11.06 31.18 -7.26
C GLY A 161 11.22 31.28 -5.74
N HIS A 162 11.53 30.14 -5.13
CA HIS A 162 12.07 29.91 -3.79
C HIS A 162 11.07 29.78 -2.62
N ASN A 163 11.22 28.67 -1.90
CA ASN A 163 10.81 28.39 -0.52
C ASN A 163 9.41 28.88 -0.10
N ILE A 164 8.43 27.97 -0.13
CA ILE A 164 7.14 28.23 0.49
C ILE A 164 6.91 27.23 1.63
N ILE A 165 7.64 27.41 2.73
CA ILE A 165 7.12 27.07 4.06
C ILE A 165 6.75 28.42 4.67
N GLY A 166 5.45 28.76 4.68
CA GLY A 166 4.92 29.92 5.41
C GLY A 166 4.39 31.12 4.61
N GLY A 167 4.06 30.99 3.32
CA GLY A 167 3.71 32.15 2.49
C GLY A 167 2.48 32.06 1.57
N LEU A 168 1.93 30.87 1.27
CA LEU A 168 0.70 30.80 0.47
C LEU A 168 -0.49 31.18 1.34
N LYS A 169 -1.06 32.38 1.14
CA LYS A 169 -2.41 32.72 1.61
C LYS A 169 -3.41 31.92 0.78
N THR A 170 -3.56 30.64 1.09
CA THR A 170 -4.70 29.84 0.64
C THR A 170 -5.91 30.29 1.44
N THR A 171 -6.70 31.20 0.88
CA THR A 171 -7.94 31.66 1.52
C THR A 171 -9.11 30.91 0.94
N TRP A 172 -9.87 30.24 1.80
CA TRP A 172 -11.20 29.74 1.47
C TRP A 172 -12.10 30.91 1.05
N THR A 173 -12.89 30.72 -0.01
CA THR A 173 -13.90 31.70 -0.42
C THR A 173 -14.93 31.90 0.70
N THR A 174 -15.57 33.07 0.74
CA THR A 174 -16.72 33.30 1.61
C THR A 174 -17.72 32.16 1.47
N PRO A 175 -18.07 31.46 2.56
CA PRO A 175 -18.99 30.35 2.50
C PRO A 175 -20.33 30.76 1.93
N VAL A 176 -20.86 29.94 1.02
CA VAL A 176 -22.15 30.18 0.38
C VAL A 176 -23.13 29.13 0.87
N PRO A 177 -24.34 29.52 1.32
CA PRO A 177 -25.42 28.60 1.63
C PRO A 177 -25.67 27.58 0.54
N PHE A 178 -25.91 26.35 0.95
CA PHE A 178 -26.32 25.26 0.08
C PHE A 178 -27.77 25.48 -0.40
N SER A 179 -27.95 26.27 -1.47
CA SER A 179 -29.24 26.58 -2.13
C SER A 179 -30.37 27.03 -1.18
N ALA A 180 -30.57 28.36 -1.10
CA ALA A 180 -31.57 29.10 -0.32
C ALA A 180 -33.07 28.83 -0.65
N THR A 181 -33.48 27.65 -1.12
CA THR A 181 -34.88 27.38 -1.53
C THR A 181 -35.43 26.03 -1.08
N ALA A 182 -34.83 25.39 -0.09
CA ALA A 182 -35.47 24.29 0.64
C ALA A 182 -35.42 24.61 2.14
N GLY A 183 -36.26 25.55 2.57
CA GLY A 183 -36.55 25.73 3.98
C GLY A 183 -37.28 24.49 4.51
N GLN A 184 -36.53 23.40 4.77
CA GLN A 184 -36.87 22.26 5.66
C GLN A 184 -35.96 21.02 5.53
N VAL A 185 -34.91 20.98 4.70
CA VAL A 185 -34.02 19.81 4.62
C VAL A 185 -32.67 20.13 5.27
N ILE A 186 -32.70 20.24 6.59
CA ILE A 186 -31.54 20.51 7.45
C ILE A 186 -30.79 19.19 7.65
N GLY A 187 -29.46 19.18 7.81
CA GLY A 187 -28.73 17.96 8.24
C GLY A 187 -28.86 17.77 9.74
N THR A 188 -29.05 16.54 10.23
CA THR A 188 -28.66 16.17 11.60
C THR A 188 -27.16 15.88 11.64
N GLN A 189 -26.61 15.68 12.85
CA GLN A 189 -25.22 15.37 13.23
C GLN A 189 -24.51 14.22 12.47
N ASN A 190 -24.63 14.15 11.14
CA ASN A 190 -24.19 13.06 10.29
C ASN A 190 -23.48 13.64 9.06
N GLN A 191 -22.26 13.15 8.81
CA GLN A 191 -21.39 13.70 7.77
C GLN A 191 -22.00 13.58 6.36
N PRO A 192 -21.97 14.65 5.55
CA PRO A 192 -22.23 14.55 4.12
C PRO A 192 -21.10 13.75 3.45
N SER A 193 -21.38 13.17 2.29
CA SER A 193 -20.38 12.50 1.46
C SER A 193 -20.26 13.21 0.13
N LEU A 194 -19.03 13.40 -0.34
CA LEU A 194 -18.71 14.02 -1.61
C LEU A 194 -17.94 13.06 -2.51
N ILE A 195 -18.24 13.09 -3.81
CA ILE A 195 -17.41 12.46 -4.83
C ILE A 195 -17.41 13.31 -6.10
N SER A 196 -16.33 13.25 -6.88
CA SER A 196 -16.23 13.88 -8.18
C SER A 196 -16.37 12.86 -9.30
N SER A 197 -17.08 13.22 -10.37
CA SER A 197 -17.18 12.41 -11.58
C SER A 197 -17.60 13.27 -12.77
N GLY A 198 -16.96 13.07 -13.93
CA GLY A 198 -17.30 13.80 -15.17
C GLY A 198 -17.28 15.33 -15.04
N GLY A 199 -16.36 15.89 -14.23
CA GLY A 199 -16.25 17.34 -13.99
C GLY A 199 -17.34 17.94 -13.09
N LYS A 200 -18.13 17.11 -12.42
CA LYS A 200 -19.18 17.51 -11.46
C LYS A 200 -18.86 17.03 -10.05
N LEU A 201 -19.44 17.68 -9.04
CA LEU A 201 -19.52 17.10 -7.69
C LEU A 201 -20.88 16.52 -7.44
N PHE A 202 -20.86 15.41 -6.73
CA PHE A 202 -22.03 14.71 -6.24
C PHE A 202 -21.94 14.72 -4.73
N CYS A 203 -22.99 15.21 -4.08
CA CYS A 203 -23.08 15.26 -2.63
C CYS A 203 -24.32 14.49 -2.18
N ALA A 204 -24.16 13.60 -1.20
CA ALA A 204 -25.25 12.90 -0.54
C ALA A 204 -25.22 13.20 0.96
N PHE A 205 -26.40 13.37 1.55
CA PHE A 205 -26.53 13.72 2.96
C PHE A 205 -27.88 13.27 3.52
N LEU A 206 -27.96 13.14 4.85
CA LEU A 206 -29.18 12.76 5.53
C LEU A 206 -30.07 13.97 5.81
N GLY A 207 -31.37 13.88 5.51
CA GLY A 207 -32.35 14.92 5.81
C GLY A 207 -32.87 14.86 7.25
N TRP A 208 -33.07 16.03 7.85
CA TRP A 208 -33.54 16.18 9.22
C TRP A 208 -34.98 15.76 9.38
N GLY A 209 -35.24 14.92 10.38
CA GLY A 209 -36.57 14.48 10.78
C GLY A 209 -37.24 13.48 9.84
N SER A 210 -36.79 13.34 8.59
CA SER A 210 -37.36 12.39 7.63
C SER A 210 -36.60 11.06 7.52
N ASN A 211 -35.33 11.04 7.96
CA ASN A 211 -34.36 9.97 7.73
C ASN A 211 -34.13 9.67 6.24
N ASP A 212 -34.62 10.51 5.32
CA ASP A 212 -34.39 10.31 3.89
C ASP A 212 -32.98 10.75 3.52
N VAL A 213 -32.33 9.98 2.66
CA VAL A 213 -31.05 10.37 2.07
C VAL A 213 -31.32 11.23 0.84
N TYR A 214 -30.76 12.43 0.83
CA TYR A 214 -30.87 13.41 -0.23
C TYR A 214 -29.60 13.45 -1.06
N PHE A 215 -29.77 13.87 -2.31
CA PHE A 215 -28.72 13.94 -3.29
C PHE A 215 -28.73 15.29 -4.01
N CYS A 216 -27.56 15.83 -4.31
CA CYS A 216 -27.40 17.09 -5.03
C CYS A 216 -26.14 17.09 -5.90
N VAL A 217 -26.18 17.82 -7.00
CA VAL A 217 -25.11 17.88 -7.99
C VAL A 217 -24.63 19.30 -8.14
N TRP A 218 -23.33 19.51 -8.01
CA TRP A 218 -22.71 20.77 -8.40
C TRP A 218 -22.26 20.69 -9.85
N THR A 219 -22.68 21.68 -10.63
CA THR A 219 -22.23 21.85 -12.01
C THR A 219 -21.34 23.08 -12.08
N PRO A 220 -20.13 22.97 -12.67
CA PRO A 220 -19.27 24.12 -12.86
C PRO A 220 -19.95 25.15 -13.78
N GLY A 221 -19.66 26.44 -13.56
CA GLY A 221 -20.12 27.50 -14.46
C GLY A 221 -19.37 27.46 -15.78
N THR A 222 -19.91 28.11 -16.82
CA THR A 222 -19.33 28.02 -18.17
C THR A 222 -18.10 28.91 -18.39
N ASN A 223 -17.79 29.82 -17.47
CA ASN A 223 -16.65 30.73 -17.52
C ASN A 223 -16.31 31.30 -16.13
N ALA A 224 -15.19 32.01 -16.01
CA ALA A 224 -14.72 32.60 -14.74
C ALA A 224 -15.71 33.58 -14.08
N SER A 225 -16.63 34.17 -14.85
CA SER A 225 -17.64 35.12 -14.37
C SER A 225 -18.93 34.44 -13.90
N GLN A 226 -19.14 33.18 -14.28
CA GLN A 226 -20.27 32.36 -13.85
C GLN A 226 -19.80 31.36 -12.80
N LEU A 227 -20.21 31.58 -11.55
CA LEU A 227 -19.94 30.60 -10.49
C LEU A 227 -20.75 29.32 -10.74
N GLY A 228 -20.15 28.17 -10.46
CA GLY A 228 -20.87 26.90 -10.48
C GLY A 228 -22.01 26.87 -9.46
N SER A 229 -23.02 26.05 -9.69
CA SER A 229 -24.24 25.99 -8.88
C SER A 229 -24.61 24.58 -8.48
N TRP A 230 -25.22 24.45 -7.30
CA TRP A 230 -25.80 23.20 -6.81
C TRP A 230 -27.23 23.04 -7.32
N SER A 231 -27.60 21.82 -7.70
CA SER A 231 -28.99 21.45 -7.92
C SER A 231 -29.78 21.53 -6.62
N LYS A 232 -31.10 21.62 -6.72
CA LYS A 232 -31.97 21.39 -5.55
C LYS A 232 -31.72 19.98 -4.98
N PRO A 233 -31.84 19.77 -3.66
CA PRO A 233 -31.81 18.45 -3.06
C PRO A 233 -32.90 17.55 -3.64
N ILE A 234 -32.52 16.34 -4.06
CA ILE A 234 -33.41 15.32 -4.63
C ILE A 234 -33.46 14.15 -3.64
N PRO A 235 -34.64 13.75 -3.12
CA PRO A 235 -34.75 12.59 -2.26
C PRO A 235 -34.45 11.31 -3.06
N THR A 236 -33.63 10.42 -2.50
CA THR A 236 -33.29 9.14 -3.15
C THR A 236 -34.37 8.08 -2.95
N GLY A 237 -35.27 8.26 -1.97
CA GLY A 237 -36.20 7.24 -1.51
C GLY A 237 -35.58 6.23 -0.53
N VAL A 238 -34.26 6.32 -0.30
CA VAL A 238 -33.56 5.50 0.70
C VAL A 238 -33.64 6.18 2.05
N LYS A 239 -33.92 5.39 3.10
CA LYS A 239 -33.91 5.85 4.50
C LYS A 239 -32.68 5.32 5.22
N SER A 240 -32.14 6.12 6.13
CA SER A 240 -31.00 5.79 6.98
C SER A 240 -31.03 6.60 8.28
N SER A 241 -30.43 6.10 9.35
CA SER A 241 -30.20 6.87 10.58
C SER A 241 -28.79 7.48 10.64
N GLN A 242 -27.94 7.19 9.65
CA GLN A 242 -26.52 7.55 9.60
C GLN A 242 -26.15 8.12 8.23
N GLY A 243 -25.11 8.96 8.20
CA GLY A 243 -24.66 9.63 6.97
C GLY A 243 -24.18 8.64 5.91
N PRO A 244 -24.47 8.88 4.62
CA PRO A 244 -24.07 7.98 3.54
C PRO A 244 -22.56 8.06 3.25
N ALA A 245 -22.03 7.07 2.51
CA ALA A 245 -20.72 7.10 1.87
C ALA A 245 -20.87 6.86 0.37
N LEU A 246 -20.34 7.77 -0.45
CA LEU A 246 -20.36 7.67 -1.90
C LEU A 246 -19.07 7.04 -2.43
N TYR A 247 -19.21 6.20 -3.45
CA TYR A 247 -18.08 5.66 -4.21
C TYR A 247 -18.50 5.42 -5.67
N MET A 248 -17.53 5.26 -6.57
CA MET A 248 -17.74 4.92 -7.98
C MET A 248 -17.45 3.43 -8.22
N LYS A 249 -18.25 2.78 -9.06
CA LYS A 249 -17.98 1.42 -9.52
C LYS A 249 -18.51 1.23 -10.92
N THR A 250 -17.68 0.69 -11.82
CA THR A 250 -18.06 0.44 -13.23
C THR A 250 -18.71 1.67 -13.92
N GLY A 251 -18.25 2.89 -13.58
CA GLY A 251 -18.80 4.14 -14.10
C GLY A 251 -20.15 4.58 -13.51
N GLN A 252 -20.69 3.86 -12.52
CA GLN A 252 -21.90 4.22 -11.78
C GLN A 252 -21.56 4.73 -10.38
N ILE A 253 -22.44 5.57 -9.84
CA ILE A 253 -22.33 6.06 -8.47
C ILE A 253 -23.02 5.06 -7.57
N HIS A 254 -22.32 4.65 -6.51
CA HIS A 254 -22.87 3.83 -5.45
C HIS A 254 -22.90 4.63 -4.14
N MET A 255 -23.83 4.24 -3.28
CA MET A 255 -24.00 4.81 -1.97
C MET A 255 -24.13 3.70 -0.94
N VAL A 256 -23.19 3.64 -0.01
CA VAL A 256 -23.31 2.79 1.18
C VAL A 256 -23.99 3.58 2.28
N THR A 257 -24.99 2.99 2.91
CA THR A 257 -25.71 3.60 4.02
C THR A 257 -26.12 2.56 5.05
N MET A 258 -26.43 2.97 6.27
CA MET A 258 -27.02 2.06 7.25
C MET A 258 -28.36 1.54 6.74
N ASP A 259 -28.54 0.23 6.85
CA ASP A 259 -29.79 -0.43 6.50
C ASP A 259 -30.89 -0.08 7.51
N PRO A 260 -32.05 0.45 7.06
CA PRO A 260 -33.10 0.92 7.96
C PRO A 260 -33.90 -0.21 8.62
N GLN A 261 -33.73 -1.48 8.21
CA GLN A 261 -34.44 -2.61 8.79
C GLN A 261 -33.63 -3.29 9.89
N THR A 262 -32.33 -3.44 9.67
CA THR A 262 -31.42 -4.13 10.60
C THR A 262 -30.74 -3.18 11.58
N GLU A 263 -30.57 -1.91 11.23
CA GLU A 263 -29.96 -0.84 12.03
C GLU A 263 -28.53 -1.12 12.57
N ASN A 264 -27.91 -2.21 12.12
CA ASN A 264 -26.56 -2.62 12.52
C ASN A 264 -25.75 -3.18 11.34
N ASN A 265 -26.24 -2.97 10.12
CA ASN A 265 -25.68 -3.47 8.87
C ASN A 265 -25.67 -2.36 7.81
N LEU A 266 -24.86 -2.54 6.76
CA LEU A 266 -24.76 -1.63 5.64
C LEU A 266 -25.46 -2.18 4.41
N THR A 267 -26.13 -1.28 3.69
CA THR A 267 -26.74 -1.55 2.39
C THR A 267 -26.02 -0.70 1.35
N ASP A 268 -25.53 -1.36 0.30
CA ASP A 268 -25.09 -0.71 -0.93
C ASP A 268 -26.30 -0.38 -1.80
N VAL A 269 -26.35 0.85 -2.30
CA VAL A 269 -27.38 1.34 -3.19
C VAL A 269 -26.73 1.81 -4.49
N THR A 270 -27.05 1.15 -5.59
CA THR A 270 -26.63 1.58 -6.93
C THR A 270 -27.51 2.75 -7.38
N LEU A 271 -26.88 3.90 -7.64
CA LEU A 271 -27.55 5.12 -8.07
C LEU A 271 -27.37 5.33 -9.58
N GLN A 272 -28.48 5.57 -10.27
CA GLN A 272 -28.48 5.96 -11.68
C GLN A 272 -28.78 7.46 -11.79
N TYR A 273 -27.82 8.22 -12.33
CA TYR A 273 -27.98 9.64 -12.60
C TYR A 273 -28.24 9.90 -14.09
N SER A 274 -29.33 10.60 -14.38
CA SER A 274 -29.61 11.12 -15.73
C SER A 274 -29.16 12.56 -15.83
N SER A 275 -28.06 12.81 -16.53
CA SER A 275 -27.52 14.16 -16.73
C SER A 275 -28.44 15.04 -17.60
N SER A 276 -29.20 14.43 -18.51
CA SER A 276 -30.15 15.13 -19.40
C SER A 276 -31.46 15.51 -18.70
N ALA A 277 -31.93 14.66 -17.78
CA ALA A 277 -33.13 14.93 -16.99
C ALA A 277 -32.83 15.67 -15.67
N GLY A 278 -31.58 15.67 -15.22
CA GLY A 278 -31.20 16.19 -13.90
C GLY A 278 -31.83 15.41 -12.75
N THR A 279 -32.12 14.12 -12.96
CA THR A 279 -32.84 13.26 -12.00
C THR A 279 -32.03 12.05 -11.58
N PHE A 280 -32.41 11.47 -10.44
CA PHE A 280 -31.81 10.28 -9.86
C PHE A 280 -32.85 9.17 -9.68
N SER A 281 -32.41 7.92 -9.79
CA SER A 281 -33.19 6.74 -9.41
C SER A 281 -32.31 5.69 -8.76
N VAL A 282 -32.87 4.94 -7.82
CA VAL A 282 -32.25 3.74 -7.26
C VAL A 282 -32.41 2.61 -8.27
N ALA A 283 -31.29 2.05 -8.71
CA ALA A 283 -31.28 0.94 -9.68
C ALA A 283 -31.28 -0.42 -8.98
N ASN A 284 -30.51 -0.56 -7.90
CA ASN A 284 -30.40 -1.80 -7.13
C ASN A 284 -30.00 -1.50 -5.68
N THR A 285 -30.28 -2.45 -4.79
CA THR A 285 -29.87 -2.42 -3.38
C THR A 285 -29.32 -3.78 -2.97
N SER A 286 -28.23 -3.82 -2.21
CA SER A 286 -27.60 -5.07 -1.75
C SER A 286 -27.09 -4.94 -0.32
N LEU A 287 -27.51 -5.85 0.57
CA LEU A 287 -26.99 -5.93 1.93
C LEU A 287 -25.54 -6.41 1.92
N LEU A 288 -24.65 -5.71 2.62
CA LEU A 288 -23.23 -6.03 2.69
C LEU A 288 -22.87 -7.02 3.80
N ASN A 289 -23.75 -7.23 4.79
CA ASN A 289 -23.48 -8.09 5.95
C ASN A 289 -22.23 -7.68 6.74
N LEU A 290 -22.02 -6.36 6.83
CA LEU A 290 -21.00 -5.73 7.64
C LEU A 290 -21.67 -5.24 8.91
N HIS A 291 -21.35 -5.84 10.07
CA HIS A 291 -21.81 -5.37 11.36
C HIS A 291 -21.26 -3.96 11.64
N ALA A 292 -21.92 -2.91 11.16
CA ALA A 292 -21.35 -1.58 11.10
C ALA A 292 -22.43 -0.49 11.27
N ASN A 293 -22.06 0.57 12.00
CA ASN A 293 -22.97 1.68 12.30
C ASN A 293 -22.70 2.94 11.46
N SER A 294 -21.52 3.08 10.86
CA SER A 294 -21.20 4.18 9.96
C SER A 294 -19.98 3.79 9.14
N CYS A 295 -19.86 4.30 7.92
CA CYS A 295 -18.75 3.95 7.04
C CYS A 295 -18.30 5.15 6.20
N THR A 296 -17.03 5.18 5.83
CA THR A 296 -16.50 6.01 4.76
C THR A 296 -16.02 5.13 3.64
N ALA A 297 -16.17 5.59 2.40
CA ALA A 297 -15.75 4.87 1.22
C ALA A 297 -14.65 5.67 0.49
N LEU A 298 -13.69 4.97 -0.10
CA LEU A 298 -12.66 5.54 -0.95
C LEU A 298 -12.47 4.65 -2.17
N ASN A 299 -12.33 5.27 -3.34
CA ASN A 299 -11.96 4.58 -4.57
C ASN A 299 -10.48 4.76 -4.87
N ASN A 300 -9.84 3.68 -5.32
CA ASN A 300 -8.53 3.78 -5.97
C ASN A 300 -8.34 2.66 -6.98
N ALA A 301 -7.95 3.01 -8.20
CA ALA A 301 -7.59 2.08 -9.27
C ALA A 301 -8.58 0.90 -9.50
N GLY A 302 -9.89 1.14 -9.37
CA GLY A 302 -10.93 0.13 -9.51
C GLY A 302 -11.41 -0.50 -8.19
N THR A 303 -10.58 -0.46 -7.15
CA THR A 303 -10.94 -0.94 -5.80
C THR A 303 -11.84 0.05 -5.07
N VAL A 304 -12.73 -0.52 -4.25
CA VAL A 304 -13.52 0.21 -3.27
C VAL A 304 -13.12 -0.22 -1.88
N PHE A 305 -12.71 0.75 -1.08
CA PHE A 305 -12.32 0.60 0.30
C PHE A 305 -13.40 1.17 1.21
N LEU A 306 -13.81 0.43 2.23
CA LEU A 306 -14.66 0.94 3.30
C LEU A 306 -13.89 0.93 4.62
N ALA A 307 -14.01 2.01 5.40
CA ALA A 307 -13.64 2.03 6.80
C ALA A 307 -14.87 2.36 7.64
N PHE A 308 -15.08 1.62 8.72
CA PHE A 308 -16.30 1.69 9.49
C PHE A 308 -16.07 1.35 10.96
N ARG A 309 -16.97 1.83 11.82
CA ARG A 309 -17.05 1.36 13.20
C ARG A 309 -17.90 0.11 13.24
N ASN A 310 -17.33 -0.99 13.73
CA ASN A 310 -18.06 -2.24 13.86
C ASN A 310 -19.07 -2.15 15.01
N SER A 311 -20.29 -2.60 14.75
CA SER A 311 -21.44 -2.47 15.65
C SER A 311 -21.44 -3.49 16.80
N GLN A 312 -20.66 -4.57 16.70
CA GLN A 312 -20.56 -5.61 17.72
C GLN A 312 -19.44 -5.33 18.73
N ASP A 313 -18.26 -4.95 18.25
CA ASP A 313 -17.06 -4.80 19.10
C ASP A 313 -16.64 -3.33 19.31
N ASN A 314 -17.26 -2.37 18.60
CA ASN A 314 -16.93 -0.95 18.60
C ASN A 314 -15.53 -0.59 18.09
N ASN A 315 -14.80 -1.55 17.49
CA ASN A 315 -13.49 -1.31 16.93
C ASN A 315 -13.59 -0.59 15.58
N LEU A 316 -12.48 -0.01 15.15
CA LEU A 316 -12.33 0.52 13.81
C LEU A 316 -11.96 -0.62 12.87
N TRP A 317 -12.78 -0.84 11.86
CA TRP A 317 -12.62 -1.87 10.87
C TRP A 317 -12.48 -1.28 9.48
N PHE A 318 -11.89 -2.07 8.62
CA PHE A 318 -11.67 -1.76 7.23
C PHE A 318 -11.96 -2.99 6.37
N CYS A 319 -12.55 -2.79 5.20
CA CYS A 319 -12.77 -3.87 4.24
C CYS A 319 -12.60 -3.40 2.79
N GLU A 320 -12.25 -4.35 1.93
CA GLU A 320 -12.28 -4.18 0.48
C GLU A 320 -13.53 -4.84 -0.10
N LEU A 321 -14.16 -4.17 -1.06
CA LEU A 321 -15.31 -4.72 -1.79
C LEU A 321 -14.91 -5.25 -3.17
N SER A 322 -15.60 -6.30 -3.62
CA SER A 322 -15.41 -6.86 -4.96
C SER A 322 -15.81 -5.90 -6.08
N GLU A 323 -15.05 -5.90 -7.18
CA GLU A 323 -15.41 -5.19 -8.41
C GLU A 323 -16.61 -5.83 -9.14
N ASN A 324 -16.92 -7.10 -8.87
CA ASN A 324 -18.01 -7.82 -9.52
C ASN A 324 -19.36 -7.62 -8.83
N ALA A 325 -20.45 -7.96 -9.53
CA ALA A 325 -21.81 -8.05 -8.97
C ALA A 325 -22.17 -9.54 -8.77
N PRO A 326 -22.69 -9.96 -7.60
CA PRO A 326 -23.02 -9.15 -6.42
C PRO A 326 -21.78 -8.61 -5.71
N ILE A 327 -21.95 -7.49 -4.99
CA ILE A 327 -20.89 -6.95 -4.14
C ILE A 327 -20.64 -7.92 -2.99
N THR A 328 -19.40 -8.34 -2.85
CA THR A 328 -18.93 -9.18 -1.74
C THR A 328 -17.77 -8.49 -1.04
N ILE A 329 -17.50 -8.91 0.19
CA ILE A 329 -16.35 -8.44 0.96
C ILE A 329 -15.17 -9.32 0.57
N ASN A 330 -14.14 -8.73 -0.05
CA ASN A 330 -12.92 -9.46 -0.41
C ASN A 330 -12.13 -9.86 0.85
N TYR A 331 -12.02 -8.93 1.81
CA TYR A 331 -11.54 -9.18 3.17
C TYR A 331 -11.98 -8.04 4.09
N ALA A 332 -11.96 -8.29 5.40
CA ALA A 332 -12.15 -7.27 6.43
C ALA A 332 -11.13 -7.46 7.55
N MET A 333 -10.61 -6.37 8.10
CA MET A 333 -9.61 -6.39 9.17
C MET A 333 -9.86 -5.26 10.17
N MET A 334 -9.47 -5.50 11.43
CA MET A 334 -9.42 -4.47 12.46
C MET A 334 -8.22 -3.55 12.19
N VAL A 335 -8.48 -2.25 12.14
CA VAL A 335 -7.46 -1.19 12.02
C VAL A 335 -6.97 -0.81 13.41
N ASP A 336 -7.91 -0.55 14.33
CA ASP A 336 -7.58 -0.18 15.70
C ASP A 336 -8.68 -0.58 16.70
N THR A 337 -8.26 -0.78 17.94
CA THR A 337 -9.09 -1.19 19.10
C THR A 337 -9.89 -0.05 19.72
N MET A 338 -9.75 1.16 19.18
CA MET A 338 -10.33 2.37 19.76
C MET A 338 -11.67 2.68 19.10
N SER A 339 -12.69 2.91 19.94
CA SER A 339 -13.97 3.50 19.54
C SER A 339 -13.67 4.82 18.85
N ALA A 340 -13.67 4.81 17.53
CA ALA A 340 -13.62 6.00 16.70
C ALA A 340 -15.04 6.41 16.34
N VAL A 341 -15.23 7.71 16.22
CA VAL A 341 -16.28 8.31 15.42
C VAL A 341 -15.99 8.01 13.92
N ARG A 342 -16.92 8.21 12.98
CA ARG A 342 -16.76 7.74 11.58
C ARG A 342 -15.35 8.07 11.00
N PRO A 343 -14.56 7.09 10.54
CA PRO A 343 -13.21 7.35 10.06
C PRO A 343 -13.23 8.07 8.70
N ALA A 344 -12.11 8.62 8.29
CA ALA A 344 -11.89 9.12 6.95
C ALA A 344 -10.77 8.31 6.26
N LEU A 345 -10.87 8.14 4.95
CA LEU A 345 -9.89 7.39 4.16
C LEU A 345 -9.25 8.32 3.13
N VAL A 346 -7.94 8.19 2.95
CA VAL A 346 -7.19 8.84 1.88
C VAL A 346 -6.11 7.89 1.37
N ILE A 347 -5.81 7.95 0.09
CA ILE A 347 -4.61 7.32 -0.46
C ILE A 347 -3.70 8.43 -0.94
N ASP A 348 -2.46 8.39 -0.47
CA ASP A 348 -1.38 9.29 -0.85
C ASP A 348 -0.17 8.44 -1.21
N ASN A 349 0.39 8.65 -2.40
CA ASN A 349 1.59 7.93 -2.88
C ASN A 349 1.54 6.40 -2.68
N GLY A 350 0.38 5.78 -2.91
CA GLY A 350 0.19 4.33 -2.76
C GLY A 350 0.00 3.84 -1.33
N VAL A 351 0.00 4.75 -0.34
CA VAL A 351 -0.29 4.47 1.06
C VAL A 351 -1.73 4.85 1.36
N LEU A 352 -2.53 3.85 1.69
CA LEU A 352 -3.86 4.03 2.25
C LEU A 352 -3.75 4.41 3.72
N SER A 353 -4.28 5.59 4.06
CA SER A 353 -4.34 6.08 5.43
C SER A 353 -5.80 6.13 5.91
N CYS A 354 -6.03 5.55 7.08
CA CYS A 354 -7.30 5.62 7.80
C CYS A 354 -7.14 6.60 8.96
N ILE A 355 -7.85 7.73 8.88
CA ILE A 355 -7.74 8.86 9.81
C ILE A 355 -8.98 8.89 10.70
N TYR A 356 -8.79 9.05 12.00
CA TYR A 356 -9.86 9.04 12.98
C TYR A 356 -9.53 9.86 14.22
N THR A 357 -10.56 10.27 14.94
CA THR A 357 -10.41 10.92 16.25
C THR A 357 -10.49 9.87 17.34
N SER A 358 -9.44 9.80 18.16
CA SER A 358 -9.37 8.87 19.29
C SER A 358 -10.25 9.34 20.47
N PRO A 359 -10.59 8.45 21.42
CA PRO A 359 -11.33 8.81 22.64
C PRO A 359 -10.65 9.89 23.49
N THR A 360 -9.35 10.10 23.33
CA THR A 360 -8.59 11.18 23.99
C THR A 360 -8.62 12.49 23.21
N ASN A 361 -9.54 12.62 22.23
CA ASN A 361 -9.67 13.80 21.38
C ASN A 361 -8.40 14.15 20.60
N ALA A 362 -7.65 13.13 20.14
CA ALA A 362 -6.50 13.33 19.26
C ALA A 362 -6.82 12.83 17.85
N VAL A 363 -6.38 13.56 16.83
CA VAL A 363 -6.42 13.07 15.45
C VAL A 363 -5.28 12.08 15.28
N THR A 364 -5.64 10.85 14.97
CA THR A 364 -4.75 9.70 14.80
C THR A 364 -4.99 9.10 13.42
N TRP A 365 -4.00 8.41 12.90
CA TRP A 365 -4.16 7.62 11.69
C TRP A 365 -3.39 6.31 11.78
N SER A 366 -3.88 5.39 10.98
CA SER A 366 -3.29 4.10 10.70
C SER A 366 -2.96 4.07 9.20
N GLN A 367 -1.83 3.51 8.79
CA GLN A 367 -1.45 3.39 7.37
C GLN A 367 -1.19 1.95 6.92
N ALA A 368 -1.63 1.61 5.71
CA ALA A 368 -1.34 0.37 4.98
C ALA A 368 -1.03 0.68 3.52
N THR A 369 -0.28 -0.15 2.81
CA THR A 369 -0.03 0.08 1.37
C THR A 369 -1.28 -0.29 0.56
N ALA A 370 -1.88 0.66 -0.15
CA ALA A 370 -3.14 0.50 -0.87
C ALA A 370 -3.09 -0.59 -1.97
N TYR A 371 -1.90 -0.88 -2.49
CA TYR A 371 -1.66 -1.90 -3.53
C TYR A 371 -1.59 -3.33 -2.98
N GLN A 372 -1.44 -3.52 -1.65
CA GLN A 372 -1.37 -4.83 -1.00
C GLN A 372 -2.72 -5.56 -0.94
N THR A 373 -3.81 -4.94 -1.35
CA THR A 373 -5.15 -5.47 -1.08
C THR A 373 -5.75 -6.21 -2.28
N GLN A 374 -5.55 -5.71 -3.51
CA GLN A 374 -5.84 -6.44 -4.75
C GLN A 374 -4.84 -7.58 -5.01
N THR A 375 -3.59 -7.41 -4.62
CA THR A 375 -2.50 -8.35 -4.90
C THR A 375 -2.47 -9.53 -3.92
N ALA A 376 -3.11 -9.44 -2.74
CA ALA A 376 -3.14 -10.54 -1.78
C ALA A 376 -3.90 -11.80 -2.29
N GLY A 377 -4.80 -11.67 -3.26
CA GLY A 377 -5.61 -12.78 -3.78
C GLY A 377 -5.43 -13.06 -5.27
N TRP A 378 -4.31 -12.64 -5.89
CA TRP A 378 -4.19 -12.63 -7.35
C TRP A 378 -4.22 -14.02 -8.00
N MET A 379 -3.71 -15.06 -7.31
CA MET A 379 -3.71 -16.41 -7.86
C MET A 379 -5.11 -17.02 -7.90
N SER A 380 -6.08 -16.51 -7.13
CA SER A 380 -7.49 -16.93 -7.20
C SER A 380 -8.14 -16.75 -8.58
N LEU A 381 -7.58 -15.87 -9.41
CA LEU A 381 -8.02 -15.61 -10.78
C LEU A 381 -7.36 -16.54 -11.82
N ILE A 382 -6.40 -17.36 -11.41
CA ILE A 382 -5.72 -18.33 -12.28
C ILE A 382 -6.54 -19.62 -12.32
N HIS A 383 -6.69 -20.21 -13.50
CA HIS A 383 -7.41 -21.48 -13.65
C HIS A 383 -6.67 -22.64 -12.99
N ASP A 384 -7.43 -23.55 -12.40
CA ASP A 384 -6.93 -24.68 -11.60
C ASP A 384 -6.06 -25.67 -12.38
N SER A 385 -6.27 -25.79 -13.69
CA SER A 385 -5.48 -26.66 -14.58
C SER A 385 -4.11 -26.11 -14.97
N VAL A 386 -3.81 -24.85 -14.65
CA VAL A 386 -2.53 -24.20 -15.01
C VAL A 386 -1.43 -24.72 -14.09
N TYR A 387 -0.25 -25.04 -14.63
CA TYR A 387 0.92 -25.31 -13.80
C TYR A 387 1.52 -24.00 -13.29
N TRP A 388 1.94 -23.97 -12.02
CA TRP A 388 2.53 -22.75 -11.45
C TRP A 388 3.78 -22.27 -12.19
N THR A 389 4.51 -23.18 -12.84
CA THR A 389 5.68 -22.90 -13.70
C THR A 389 5.35 -22.12 -14.98
N GLU A 390 4.08 -22.10 -15.39
CA GLU A 390 3.59 -21.33 -16.54
C GLU A 390 3.36 -19.86 -16.21
N LEU A 391 3.34 -19.51 -14.92
CA LEU A 391 3.00 -18.18 -14.45
C LEU A 391 4.19 -17.22 -14.46
N SER A 392 3.87 -15.93 -14.40
CA SER A 392 4.77 -14.84 -14.08
C SER A 392 4.60 -14.52 -12.60
N ILE A 393 5.55 -14.93 -11.77
CA ILE A 393 5.44 -14.90 -10.31
C ILE A 393 6.43 -13.89 -9.73
N PRO A 394 5.95 -12.86 -9.01
CA PRO A 394 6.82 -12.02 -8.21
C PRO A 394 7.42 -12.83 -7.05
N GLY A 395 8.74 -12.74 -6.92
CA GLY A 395 9.51 -13.34 -5.84
C GLY A 395 10.44 -12.32 -5.18
N THR A 396 10.94 -12.66 -4.00
CA THR A 396 11.96 -11.86 -3.30
C THR A 396 13.24 -12.66 -3.12
N HIS A 397 14.37 -12.02 -3.42
CA HIS A 397 15.69 -12.54 -3.09
C HIS A 397 15.94 -12.34 -1.59
N ASP A 398 16.55 -13.36 -0.96
CA ASP A 398 16.84 -13.42 0.47
C ASP A 398 15.72 -12.83 1.35
N SER A 399 14.52 -13.43 1.23
CA SER A 399 13.25 -12.79 1.60
C SER A 399 13.17 -12.33 3.06
N GLY A 400 13.98 -12.90 3.95
CA GLY A 400 14.00 -12.49 5.35
C GLY A 400 15.13 -11.54 5.74
N ALA A 401 16.04 -11.19 4.83
CA ALA A 401 17.17 -10.31 5.10
C ALA A 401 16.75 -8.85 5.21
N ARG A 402 16.20 -8.48 6.37
CA ARG A 402 15.66 -7.14 6.66
C ARG A 402 16.59 -6.26 7.47
N PHE A 403 17.54 -6.87 8.16
CA PHE A 403 18.43 -6.17 9.06
C PHE A 403 19.86 -6.64 8.82
N GLY A 404 20.81 -5.70 8.86
CA GLY A 404 22.23 -6.03 8.90
C GLY A 404 22.90 -5.46 10.14
N PRO A 405 24.18 -5.81 10.38
CA PRO A 405 24.95 -5.21 11.46
C PRO A 405 25.08 -3.69 11.25
N ILE A 406 25.05 -2.90 12.33
CA ILE A 406 24.99 -1.41 12.31
C ILE A 406 25.99 -0.74 11.35
N VAL A 407 27.14 -1.36 11.09
CA VAL A 407 28.23 -0.79 10.26
C VAL A 407 28.12 -1.20 8.78
N LEU A 408 27.36 -2.25 8.45
CA LEU A 408 27.22 -2.77 7.08
C LEU A 408 25.75 -3.01 6.70
N ALA A 409 24.78 -2.41 7.40
CA ALA A 409 23.35 -2.73 7.25
C ALA A 409 22.91 -2.77 5.77
N ASP A 410 23.31 -1.74 5.02
CA ASP A 410 22.96 -1.53 3.63
C ASP A 410 23.49 -2.64 2.69
N GLN A 411 24.57 -3.34 3.05
CA GLN A 411 25.13 -4.43 2.24
C GLN A 411 24.49 -5.81 2.49
N TRP A 412 23.70 -5.93 3.56
CA TRP A 412 23.16 -7.21 4.05
C TRP A 412 21.64 -7.24 4.08
N GLN A 413 21.01 -6.11 3.79
CA GLN A 413 19.58 -5.98 3.67
C GLN A 413 19.18 -6.14 2.20
N ALA A 414 18.19 -7.01 1.96
CA ALA A 414 17.60 -7.23 0.65
C ALA A 414 16.13 -6.76 0.59
N GLN A 415 15.48 -6.64 1.75
CA GLN A 415 14.04 -6.35 1.85
C GLN A 415 13.75 -5.37 3.00
N ASP A 416 12.77 -4.48 2.81
CA ASP A 416 12.16 -3.71 3.91
C ASP A 416 10.95 -4.44 4.49
N MET A 417 10.14 -5.01 3.60
CA MET A 417 8.93 -5.76 3.94
C MET A 417 9.24 -7.03 4.73
N ASP A 418 8.47 -7.29 5.79
CA ASP A 418 8.42 -8.63 6.39
C ASP A 418 7.73 -9.66 5.49
N ILE A 419 7.84 -10.94 5.85
CA ILE A 419 7.24 -12.04 5.07
C ILE A 419 5.73 -11.86 4.90
N SER A 420 5.03 -11.37 5.92
CA SER A 420 3.58 -11.10 5.81
C SER A 420 3.34 -9.96 4.83
N GLN A 421 4.03 -8.83 4.95
CA GLN A 421 3.91 -7.69 4.04
C GLN A 421 4.21 -8.09 2.59
N GLN A 422 5.23 -8.92 2.35
CA GLN A 422 5.55 -9.48 1.02
C GLN A 422 4.38 -10.32 0.47
N LEU A 423 3.81 -11.22 1.28
CA LEU A 423 2.64 -12.02 0.89
C LEU A 423 1.46 -11.13 0.49
N TYR A 424 1.12 -10.14 1.31
CA TYR A 424 0.02 -9.22 1.00
C TYR A 424 0.35 -8.34 -0.21
N ALA A 425 1.60 -7.97 -0.45
CA ALA A 425 2.02 -7.26 -1.66
C ALA A 425 1.90 -8.08 -2.95
N GLY A 426 1.70 -9.40 -2.84
CA GLY A 426 1.52 -10.31 -3.98
C GLY A 426 2.73 -11.19 -4.30
N ILE A 427 3.79 -11.16 -3.47
CA ILE A 427 4.93 -12.07 -3.56
C ILE A 427 4.46 -13.50 -3.28
N ARG A 428 4.84 -14.45 -4.15
CA ARG A 428 4.49 -15.88 -3.99
C ARG A 428 5.69 -16.82 -4.08
N TYR A 429 6.89 -16.30 -4.34
CA TYR A 429 8.13 -17.06 -4.26
C TYR A 429 9.09 -16.44 -3.25
N PHE A 430 9.54 -17.24 -2.29
CA PHE A 430 10.41 -16.81 -1.20
C PHE A 430 11.73 -17.58 -1.22
N ASP A 431 12.85 -16.86 -1.33
CA ASP A 431 14.20 -17.40 -1.11
C ASP A 431 14.52 -17.34 0.40
N ILE A 432 14.26 -18.45 1.11
CA ILE A 432 14.49 -18.56 2.55
C ILE A 432 15.84 -19.23 2.80
N ARG A 433 16.77 -18.45 3.32
CA ARG A 433 18.13 -18.91 3.66
C ARG A 433 18.22 -19.16 5.14
N LEU A 434 18.65 -20.36 5.52
CA LEU A 434 18.65 -20.83 6.90
C LEU A 434 20.04 -21.26 7.36
N ALA A 435 20.31 -21.01 8.64
CA ALA A 435 21.42 -21.59 9.38
C ALA A 435 20.90 -22.33 10.62
N ASP A 436 21.63 -23.36 11.05
CA ASP A 436 21.36 -24.06 12.31
C ASP A 436 22.14 -23.40 13.46
N TYR A 437 21.41 -22.89 14.45
CA TYR A 437 21.96 -22.37 15.69
C TYR A 437 21.52 -23.23 16.88
N GLY A 438 22.29 -24.29 17.16
CA GLY A 438 22.06 -25.14 18.33
C GLY A 438 20.75 -25.94 18.28
N GLY A 439 20.34 -26.38 17.09
CA GLY A 439 19.10 -27.12 16.85
C GLY A 439 17.89 -26.23 16.50
N ILE A 440 18.11 -24.93 16.31
CA ILE A 440 17.08 -23.97 15.92
C ILE A 440 17.41 -23.39 14.55
N LEU A 441 16.51 -23.62 13.58
CA LEU A 441 16.62 -23.02 12.26
C LEU A 441 16.31 -21.53 12.34
N THR A 442 17.29 -20.72 11.95
CA THR A 442 17.20 -19.26 11.94
C THR A 442 17.35 -18.79 10.51
N VAL A 443 16.50 -17.84 10.11
CA VAL A 443 16.67 -17.13 8.84
C VAL A 443 17.95 -16.32 8.91
N TYR A 444 18.82 -16.49 7.93
CA TYR A 444 20.20 -16.06 8.02
C TYR A 444 20.72 -15.56 6.69
N HIS A 445 21.37 -14.39 6.74
CA HIS A 445 22.17 -13.85 5.64
C HIS A 445 23.64 -13.94 6.05
N GLY A 446 24.43 -14.69 5.30
CA GLY A 446 25.87 -14.90 5.53
C GLY A 446 26.72 -14.27 4.42
N ASP A 447 27.98 -13.94 4.71
CA ASP A 447 28.98 -13.60 3.69
C ASP A 447 30.03 -14.72 3.49
N PRO A 448 30.80 -14.67 2.39
CA PRO A 448 31.89 -15.62 2.15
C PRO A 448 33.02 -15.59 3.19
N ALA A 449 33.06 -14.59 4.08
CA ALA A 449 34.04 -14.49 5.16
C ALA A 449 33.55 -15.14 6.47
N GLY A 450 32.34 -15.73 6.48
CA GLY A 450 31.75 -16.41 7.64
C GLY A 450 31.15 -15.46 8.66
N ILE A 451 30.82 -14.24 8.25
CA ILE A 451 30.05 -13.28 9.04
C ILE A 451 28.58 -13.44 8.65
N GLY A 452 27.65 -13.30 9.58
CA GLY A 452 26.24 -13.23 9.22
C GLY A 452 25.32 -12.86 10.36
N TYR A 453 24.05 -12.63 10.00
CA TYR A 453 23.06 -12.07 10.91
C TYR A 453 21.74 -12.85 10.86
N GLY A 454 21.29 -13.27 12.04
CA GLY A 454 20.01 -13.93 12.22
C GLY A 454 18.85 -12.92 12.15
N GLN A 455 17.87 -13.20 11.31
CA GLN A 455 16.70 -12.34 11.08
C GLN A 455 15.48 -12.77 11.91
N GLY A 456 15.55 -13.94 12.53
CA GLY A 456 14.47 -14.55 13.31
C GLY A 456 14.37 -16.06 13.05
N PRO A 457 13.58 -16.78 13.86
CA PRO A 457 13.41 -18.22 13.70
C PRO A 457 12.58 -18.56 12.45
N PHE A 458 12.87 -19.70 11.82
CA PHE A 458 12.13 -20.19 10.66
C PHE A 458 10.63 -20.43 10.96
N THR A 459 10.29 -20.66 12.23
CA THR A 459 8.89 -20.80 12.68
C THR A 459 8.04 -19.56 12.42
N ASP A 460 8.65 -18.37 12.39
CA ASP A 460 7.91 -17.13 12.12
C ASP A 460 7.52 -17.05 10.64
N VAL A 461 8.41 -17.49 9.74
CA VAL A 461 8.12 -17.64 8.30
C VAL A 461 6.98 -18.64 8.08
N ILE A 462 7.05 -19.80 8.74
CA ILE A 462 6.00 -20.83 8.67
C ILE A 462 4.66 -20.28 9.15
N THR A 463 4.67 -19.53 10.26
CA THR A 463 3.47 -18.91 10.83
C THR A 463 2.87 -17.89 9.86
N ALA A 464 3.70 -17.04 9.23
CA ALA A 464 3.25 -16.08 8.24
C ALA A 464 2.60 -16.78 7.03
N PHE A 465 3.23 -17.82 6.48
CA PHE A 465 2.68 -18.61 5.37
C PHE A 465 1.34 -19.26 5.74
N ASN A 466 1.27 -19.91 6.91
CA ASN A 466 0.06 -20.59 7.35
C ASN A 466 -1.10 -19.62 7.61
N ASN A 467 -0.85 -18.50 8.27
CA ASN A 467 -1.86 -17.47 8.52
C ASN A 467 -2.39 -16.89 7.20
N PHE A 468 -1.50 -16.60 6.26
CA PHE A 468 -1.87 -16.07 4.95
C PHE A 468 -2.71 -17.08 4.15
N LEU A 469 -2.26 -18.34 4.04
CA LEU A 469 -3.00 -19.37 3.29
C LEU A 469 -4.33 -19.75 3.95
N ALA A 470 -4.47 -19.57 5.27
CA ALA A 470 -5.75 -19.74 5.95
C ALA A 470 -6.77 -18.65 5.58
N LEU A 471 -6.31 -17.41 5.37
CA LEU A 471 -7.15 -16.28 4.93
C LEU A 471 -7.34 -16.24 3.41
N HIS A 472 -6.38 -16.76 2.65
CA HIS A 472 -6.35 -16.76 1.19
C HIS A 472 -6.17 -18.19 0.66
N PRO A 473 -7.18 -19.08 0.83
CA PRO A 473 -7.04 -20.51 0.51
C PRO A 473 -6.87 -20.81 -0.98
N GLN A 474 -7.10 -19.84 -1.85
CA GLN A 474 -6.88 -19.95 -3.29
C GLN A 474 -5.44 -19.60 -3.71
N GLU A 475 -4.61 -19.12 -2.80
CA GLU A 475 -3.22 -18.77 -3.09
C GLU A 475 -2.29 -19.97 -2.90
N VAL A 476 -1.09 -19.87 -3.47
CA VAL A 476 -0.03 -20.87 -3.38
C VAL A 476 1.28 -20.19 -3.01
N VAL A 477 1.99 -20.70 -2.01
CA VAL A 477 3.31 -20.19 -1.65
C VAL A 477 4.39 -21.14 -2.16
N LEU A 478 5.42 -20.59 -2.81
CA LEU A 478 6.61 -21.32 -3.25
C LEU A 478 7.75 -20.95 -2.28
N CYS A 479 8.26 -21.93 -1.55
CA CYS A 479 9.32 -21.73 -0.57
C CYS A 479 10.59 -22.45 -1.03
N GLN A 480 11.58 -21.68 -1.48
CA GLN A 480 12.94 -22.16 -1.67
C GLN A 480 13.66 -22.14 -0.33
N ILE A 481 14.21 -23.27 0.08
CA ILE A 481 15.03 -23.38 1.29
C ILE A 481 16.47 -23.59 0.87
N LYS A 482 17.36 -22.69 1.30
CA LYS A 482 18.81 -22.78 1.13
C LYS A 482 19.50 -22.91 2.49
N GLN A 483 20.57 -23.71 2.52
CA GLN A 483 21.52 -23.70 3.63
C GLN A 483 22.54 -22.58 3.46
N GLU A 484 22.66 -21.70 4.44
CA GLU A 484 23.55 -20.53 4.37
C GLU A 484 24.90 -20.74 5.04
N ASP A 485 24.94 -21.21 6.29
CA ASP A 485 26.16 -21.15 7.14
C ASP A 485 26.34 -22.36 8.08
N SER A 486 25.94 -23.57 7.66
CA SER A 486 26.27 -24.79 8.41
C SER A 486 27.27 -25.67 7.67
N THR A 487 28.27 -26.19 8.39
CA THR A 487 29.24 -27.17 7.85
C THR A 487 28.74 -28.62 7.98
N ASP A 488 27.73 -28.86 8.82
CA ASP A 488 27.07 -30.16 9.01
C ASP A 488 25.76 -30.26 8.19
N TYR A 489 25.92 -30.52 6.88
CA TYR A 489 24.80 -30.65 5.93
C TYR A 489 23.77 -31.73 6.31
N PRO A 490 24.18 -32.95 6.74
CA PRO A 490 23.21 -33.98 7.13
C PRO A 490 22.32 -33.56 8.30
N THR A 491 22.88 -32.98 9.36
CA THR A 491 22.11 -32.54 10.53
C THR A 491 21.17 -31.39 10.18
N PHE A 492 21.66 -30.40 9.43
CA PHE A 492 20.83 -29.29 8.94
C PHE A 492 19.62 -29.81 8.13
N LEU A 493 19.86 -30.71 7.18
CA LEU A 493 18.78 -31.26 6.36
C LEU A 493 17.78 -32.08 7.19
N GLN A 494 18.23 -32.86 8.17
CA GLN A 494 17.32 -33.57 9.09
C GLN A 494 16.44 -32.59 9.88
N LEU A 495 17.03 -31.49 10.37
CA LEU A 495 16.31 -30.47 11.09
C LEU A 495 15.27 -29.78 10.20
N VAL A 496 15.65 -29.33 9.01
CA VAL A 496 14.72 -28.77 8.01
C VAL A 496 13.60 -29.75 7.69
N GLN A 497 13.92 -31.03 7.48
CA GLN A 497 12.91 -32.06 7.21
C GLN A 497 11.95 -32.24 8.38
N SER A 498 12.44 -32.23 9.62
CA SER A 498 11.61 -32.39 10.81
C SER A 498 10.62 -31.22 10.95
N VAL A 499 11.09 -29.99 10.74
CA VAL A 499 10.28 -28.78 10.86
C VAL A 499 9.30 -28.69 9.69
N ALA A 500 9.78 -28.82 8.46
CA ALA A 500 8.95 -28.70 7.26
C ALA A 500 7.90 -29.81 7.18
N ARG A 501 8.27 -31.09 7.36
CA ARG A 501 7.31 -32.22 7.25
C ARG A 501 6.31 -32.29 8.41
N SER A 502 6.50 -31.52 9.48
CA SER A 502 5.47 -31.36 10.51
C SER A 502 4.26 -30.54 10.03
N GLN A 503 4.40 -29.79 8.94
CA GLN A 503 3.35 -28.95 8.37
C GLN A 503 2.49 -29.75 7.40
N SER A 504 1.18 -29.85 7.67
CA SER A 504 0.26 -30.68 6.87
C SER A 504 -0.05 -30.10 5.48
N ASN A 505 0.11 -28.78 5.30
CA ASN A 505 -0.13 -28.06 4.05
C ASN A 505 1.15 -27.85 3.22
N TRP A 506 2.27 -28.50 3.57
CA TRP A 506 3.52 -28.40 2.81
C TRP A 506 3.66 -29.57 1.83
N VAL A 507 4.04 -29.26 0.60
CA VAL A 507 4.12 -30.21 -0.51
C VAL A 507 5.59 -30.47 -0.84
N PHE A 508 5.95 -31.76 -0.79
CA PHE A 508 7.32 -32.25 -0.92
C PHE A 508 7.55 -33.10 -2.17
N ASN A 509 6.64 -33.04 -3.14
CA ASN A 509 6.86 -33.70 -4.43
C ASN A 509 8.07 -33.10 -5.16
N SER A 510 8.63 -33.87 -6.08
CA SER A 510 9.83 -33.48 -6.82
C SER A 510 9.51 -32.94 -8.22
N GLN A 511 8.26 -32.57 -8.50
CA GLN A 511 7.79 -32.15 -9.82
C GLN A 511 6.79 -30.99 -9.69
N PRO A 512 6.77 -30.04 -10.65
CA PRO A 512 5.73 -29.01 -10.71
C PRO A 512 4.32 -29.61 -10.69
N GLN A 513 3.38 -28.85 -10.16
CA GLN A 513 1.97 -29.25 -10.07
C GLN A 513 1.07 -28.18 -10.64
N GLN A 514 -0.14 -28.60 -10.99
CA GLN A 514 -1.24 -27.70 -11.30
C GLN A 514 -1.72 -26.95 -10.06
N MET A 515 -2.30 -25.78 -10.26
CA MET A 515 -2.79 -24.92 -9.17
C MET A 515 -3.79 -25.65 -8.26
N GLU A 516 -4.69 -26.47 -8.80
CA GLU A 516 -5.67 -27.25 -8.00
C GLU A 516 -5.02 -28.10 -6.90
N ASN A 517 -3.82 -28.62 -7.18
CA ASN A 517 -3.11 -29.50 -6.27
C ASN A 517 -2.36 -28.71 -5.19
N LEU A 518 -2.20 -27.40 -5.37
CA LEU A 518 -1.40 -26.52 -4.52
C LEU A 518 -2.21 -25.43 -3.79
N ARG A 519 -3.49 -25.20 -4.12
CA ARG A 519 -4.33 -24.21 -3.41
C ARG A 519 -4.25 -24.39 -1.89
N GLY A 520 -3.91 -23.31 -1.18
CA GLY A 520 -3.79 -23.29 0.29
C GLY A 520 -2.54 -24.01 0.82
N LYS A 521 -1.57 -24.32 -0.04
CA LYS A 521 -0.36 -25.09 0.30
C LYS A 521 0.93 -24.34 -0.01
N VAL A 522 2.01 -24.84 0.60
CA VAL A 522 3.38 -24.40 0.34
C VAL A 522 4.09 -25.47 -0.51
N GLN A 523 4.48 -25.16 -1.74
CA GLN A 523 5.38 -26.02 -2.52
C GLN A 523 6.82 -25.76 -2.09
N VAL A 524 7.52 -26.81 -1.65
CA VAL A 524 8.91 -26.70 -1.22
C VAL A 524 9.85 -26.93 -2.40
N LEU A 525 10.88 -26.10 -2.48
CA LEU A 525 12.05 -26.27 -3.33
C LEU A 525 13.30 -26.26 -2.43
N TYR A 526 14.29 -27.11 -2.70
CA TYR A 526 15.47 -27.23 -1.86
C TYR A 526 16.76 -26.98 -2.63
N ARG A 527 17.50 -25.96 -2.20
CA ARG A 527 18.82 -25.56 -2.72
C ARG A 527 19.89 -25.94 -1.69
N GLY A 528 20.36 -27.18 -1.73
CA GLY A 528 21.37 -27.70 -0.80
C GLY A 528 21.95 -29.03 -1.25
N SER A 529 22.86 -29.61 -0.45
CA SER A 529 23.52 -30.88 -0.78
C SER A 529 22.54 -32.06 -0.85
N THR A 530 22.68 -32.91 -1.87
CA THR A 530 21.87 -34.13 -2.09
C THR A 530 22.48 -35.40 -1.53
N THR A 531 23.47 -35.29 -0.64
CA THR A 531 24.13 -36.44 0.00
C THR A 531 23.20 -37.32 0.85
N VAL A 532 21.95 -36.90 1.08
CA VAL A 532 20.94 -37.65 1.83
C VAL A 532 19.81 -38.11 0.92
N THR A 533 19.48 -39.39 0.96
CA THR A 533 18.45 -40.07 0.14
C THR A 533 17.00 -39.66 0.46
N SER A 534 16.76 -38.62 1.25
CA SER A 534 15.43 -38.07 1.53
C SER A 534 15.29 -36.71 0.84
N ARG A 535 14.70 -36.69 -0.35
CA ARG A 535 14.45 -35.45 -1.10
C ARG A 535 13.47 -34.54 -0.34
N LEU A 536 13.70 -33.23 -0.40
CA LEU A 536 12.84 -32.20 0.18
C LEU A 536 12.26 -31.35 -0.96
N GLY A 537 11.11 -31.74 -1.50
CA GLY A 537 10.47 -30.98 -2.57
C GLY A 537 11.19 -31.04 -3.92
N ILE A 538 11.09 -29.96 -4.69
CA ILE A 538 11.76 -29.80 -5.98
C ILE A 538 13.25 -29.59 -5.76
N ASP A 539 14.07 -30.38 -6.46
CA ASP A 539 15.52 -30.43 -6.27
C ASP A 539 16.24 -29.34 -7.08
N LEU A 540 16.91 -28.44 -6.36
CA LEU A 540 17.72 -27.34 -6.90
C LEU A 540 19.22 -27.54 -6.60
N SER A 541 19.67 -28.75 -6.24
CA SER A 541 21.05 -28.99 -5.77
C SER A 541 22.13 -28.80 -6.82
N ALA A 542 21.78 -28.85 -8.10
CA ALA A 542 22.70 -28.67 -9.22
C ALA A 542 22.85 -27.18 -9.63
N TRP A 543 22.58 -26.26 -8.70
CA TRP A 543 22.62 -24.81 -8.88
C TRP A 543 23.97 -24.33 -9.43
N PRO A 544 24.03 -23.82 -10.66
CA PRO A 544 25.26 -23.22 -11.20
C PRO A 544 25.59 -21.92 -10.46
N ASP A 545 26.86 -21.77 -10.07
CA ASP A 545 27.31 -20.56 -9.38
C ASP A 545 27.40 -19.35 -10.34
N ASN A 546 26.94 -18.18 -9.87
CA ASN A 546 26.99 -16.90 -10.59
C ASN A 546 26.44 -16.95 -12.04
N SER A 547 25.33 -17.66 -12.25
CA SER A 547 24.80 -18.02 -13.57
C SER A 547 24.25 -16.85 -14.38
N GLN A 548 24.53 -16.80 -15.69
CA GLN A 548 23.98 -15.79 -16.62
C GLN A 548 22.88 -16.35 -17.53
N GLY A 549 22.35 -17.53 -17.23
CA GLY A 549 21.34 -18.18 -18.06
C GLY A 549 21.56 -19.68 -18.28
N ASP A 550 22.19 -20.37 -17.33
CA ASP A 550 22.44 -21.81 -17.41
C ASP A 550 21.16 -22.61 -17.21
N THR A 551 21.21 -23.87 -17.60
CA THR A 551 20.10 -24.81 -17.42
C THR A 551 20.58 -26.18 -16.97
N TRP A 552 19.76 -26.84 -16.16
CA TRP A 552 19.94 -28.24 -15.81
C TRP A 552 18.59 -28.95 -15.81
N ALA A 553 18.63 -30.25 -16.07
CA ALA A 553 17.51 -31.13 -15.78
C ALA A 553 17.49 -31.41 -14.27
N SER A 554 16.34 -31.26 -13.63
CA SER A 554 16.16 -31.85 -12.32
C SER A 554 16.32 -33.37 -12.40
N ASN A 555 16.66 -34.03 -11.29
CA ASN A 555 16.98 -35.47 -11.22
C ASN A 555 15.83 -36.44 -11.59
N LEU A 556 14.74 -35.93 -12.19
CA LEU A 556 13.65 -36.68 -12.82
C LEU A 556 13.24 -35.95 -14.12
N PRO A 557 13.82 -36.31 -15.28
CA PRO A 557 13.36 -35.80 -16.58
C PRO A 557 11.88 -36.13 -16.75
N PRO A 558 11.06 -35.25 -17.36
CA PRO A 558 11.43 -34.11 -18.21
C PRO A 558 11.45 -32.68 -17.59
N PHE A 559 11.58 -32.50 -16.27
CA PHE A 559 11.56 -31.14 -15.66
C PHE A 559 12.91 -30.40 -15.74
N ASN A 560 12.95 -29.27 -16.46
CA ASN A 560 14.12 -28.42 -16.68
C ASN A 560 14.06 -27.13 -15.86
N ILE A 561 15.21 -26.62 -15.43
CA ILE A 561 15.32 -25.34 -14.73
C ILE A 561 16.30 -24.45 -15.50
N TRP A 562 15.92 -23.20 -15.72
CA TRP A 562 16.76 -22.13 -16.26
C TRP A 562 16.98 -21.10 -15.17
N LEU A 563 18.23 -20.66 -15.02
CA LEU A 563 18.63 -19.77 -13.95
C LEU A 563 19.42 -18.58 -14.48
N GLU A 564 18.99 -17.39 -14.08
CA GLU A 564 19.81 -16.19 -14.10
C GLU A 564 20.02 -15.78 -12.63
N ASP A 565 21.25 -15.88 -12.16
CA ASP A 565 21.73 -15.57 -10.82
C ASP A 565 23.13 -14.94 -10.92
N TYR A 566 23.29 -13.96 -11.83
CA TYR A 566 24.55 -13.24 -12.01
C TYR A 566 24.70 -12.21 -10.89
N TYR A 567 24.88 -12.68 -9.67
CA TYR A 567 24.87 -11.87 -8.45
C TYR A 567 26.21 -11.13 -8.24
N SER A 568 27.32 -11.68 -8.72
CA SER A 568 28.66 -11.09 -8.65
C SER A 568 29.07 -10.54 -10.02
N VAL A 569 28.54 -9.36 -10.32
CA VAL A 569 28.64 -8.74 -11.66
C VAL A 569 30.00 -8.08 -11.87
N GLN A 570 30.68 -8.46 -12.95
CA GLN A 570 31.95 -7.87 -13.36
C GLN A 570 31.73 -6.62 -14.23
N GLY A 571 32.49 -5.56 -13.98
CA GLY A 571 32.51 -4.36 -14.82
C GLY A 571 33.52 -3.31 -14.36
N PHE A 572 33.97 -2.47 -15.30
CA PHE A 572 34.92 -1.37 -15.01
C PHE A 572 34.25 -0.13 -14.40
N SER A 573 32.92 -0.05 -14.44
CA SER A 573 32.10 1.05 -13.90
C SER A 573 30.75 0.53 -13.43
N ALA A 574 30.07 1.29 -12.55
CA ALA A 574 28.70 1.02 -12.15
C ALA A 574 27.76 0.91 -13.37
N SER A 575 27.81 1.87 -14.29
CA SER A 575 26.99 1.82 -15.52
C SER A 575 27.17 0.52 -16.31
N THR A 576 28.39 0.01 -16.42
CA THR A 576 28.69 -1.25 -17.12
C THR A 576 28.15 -2.45 -16.36
N MET A 577 28.26 -2.46 -15.03
CA MET A 577 27.72 -3.53 -14.19
C MET A 577 26.19 -3.60 -14.29
N PHE A 578 25.49 -2.48 -14.12
CA PHE A 578 24.02 -2.43 -14.28
C PHE A 578 23.60 -2.90 -15.68
N GLN A 579 24.35 -2.54 -16.73
CA GLN A 579 24.03 -3.00 -18.08
C GLN A 579 24.29 -4.50 -18.27
N ASN A 580 25.39 -5.03 -17.77
CA ASN A 580 25.72 -6.46 -17.87
C ASN A 580 24.70 -7.33 -17.15
N LYS A 581 24.29 -6.92 -15.94
CA LYS A 581 23.22 -7.59 -15.20
C LYS A 581 21.91 -7.53 -15.98
N TRP A 582 21.52 -6.34 -16.42
CA TRP A 582 20.29 -6.15 -17.20
C TRP A 582 20.24 -7.00 -18.48
N ASN A 583 21.36 -7.11 -19.21
CA ASN A 583 21.42 -7.95 -20.41
C ASN A 583 21.13 -9.43 -20.10
N SER A 584 21.59 -9.92 -18.95
CA SER A 584 21.35 -11.30 -18.49
C SER A 584 19.88 -11.49 -18.11
N ILE A 585 19.33 -10.58 -17.29
CA ILE A 585 17.91 -10.56 -16.92
C ILE A 585 17.01 -10.55 -18.16
N GLN A 586 17.24 -9.60 -19.07
CA GLN A 586 16.43 -9.45 -20.27
C GLN A 586 16.48 -10.70 -21.14
N SER A 587 17.67 -11.28 -21.32
CA SER A 587 17.83 -12.52 -22.09
C SER A 587 17.04 -13.68 -21.48
N MET A 588 16.97 -13.78 -20.15
CA MET A 588 16.20 -14.82 -19.48
C MET A 588 14.69 -14.59 -19.61
N LEU A 589 14.23 -13.35 -19.41
CA LEU A 589 12.82 -12.97 -19.60
C LEU A 589 12.36 -13.23 -21.04
N ASP A 590 13.15 -12.85 -22.03
CA ASP A 590 12.85 -13.10 -23.45
C ASP A 590 12.81 -14.60 -23.76
N ARG A 591 13.65 -15.41 -23.11
CA ARG A 591 13.62 -16.89 -23.24
C ARG A 591 12.34 -17.48 -22.63
N ALA A 592 11.92 -17.03 -21.45
CA ALA A 592 10.68 -17.48 -20.82
C ALA A 592 9.45 -17.13 -21.70
N ARG A 593 9.44 -15.94 -22.30
CA ARG A 593 8.39 -15.48 -23.21
C ARG A 593 8.29 -16.27 -24.51
N ALA A 594 9.42 -16.80 -24.99
CA ALA A 594 9.48 -17.58 -26.22
C ALA A 594 8.91 -19.00 -26.08
N MET A 595 8.51 -19.42 -24.86
CA MET A 595 7.94 -20.74 -24.63
C MET A 595 6.56 -20.89 -25.31
N PRO A 596 6.23 -22.08 -25.84
CA PRO A 596 4.94 -22.28 -26.50
C PRO A 596 3.77 -22.07 -25.54
N THR A 597 2.81 -21.23 -25.92
CA THR A 597 1.62 -20.91 -25.10
C THR A 597 0.33 -21.50 -25.63
N ASN A 598 0.34 -22.08 -26.85
CA ASN A 598 -0.83 -22.72 -27.45
C ASN A 598 -0.94 -24.17 -26.95
N PRO A 599 -2.02 -24.56 -26.23
CA PRO A 599 -2.20 -25.92 -25.75
C PRO A 599 -2.26 -26.99 -26.84
N MET A 600 -2.51 -26.60 -28.09
CA MET A 600 -2.52 -27.51 -29.26
C MET A 600 -1.11 -27.78 -29.83
N ASP A 601 -0.07 -27.07 -29.37
CA ASP A 601 1.32 -27.33 -29.77
C ASP A 601 1.85 -28.57 -29.03
N LEU A 602 2.46 -29.50 -29.77
CA LEU A 602 3.10 -30.70 -29.20
C LEU A 602 4.19 -30.33 -28.16
N ASN A 603 4.81 -29.16 -28.32
CA ASN A 603 5.84 -28.65 -27.41
C ASN A 603 5.27 -27.87 -26.22
N TYR A 604 3.94 -27.69 -26.11
CA TYR A 604 3.31 -26.99 -24.98
C TYR A 604 3.63 -27.61 -23.63
N ILE A 605 3.86 -28.93 -23.58
CA ILE A 605 4.29 -29.62 -22.35
C ILE A 605 5.61 -29.05 -21.79
N LEU A 606 6.49 -28.51 -22.64
CA LEU A 606 7.71 -27.83 -22.19
C LEU A 606 7.39 -26.58 -21.37
N ASN A 607 6.26 -25.90 -21.66
CA ASN A 607 5.80 -24.74 -20.90
C ASN A 607 5.54 -25.11 -19.44
N GLN A 608 4.92 -26.27 -19.21
CA GLN A 608 4.58 -26.82 -17.89
C GLN A 608 5.81 -27.38 -17.17
N LEU A 609 6.76 -27.96 -17.91
CA LEU A 609 7.91 -28.70 -17.37
C LEU A 609 9.22 -27.90 -17.37
N THR A 610 9.12 -26.58 -17.48
CA THR A 610 10.30 -25.71 -17.39
C THR A 610 10.09 -24.69 -16.30
N LEU A 611 11.05 -24.51 -15.41
CA LEU A 611 11.07 -23.40 -14.46
C LEU A 611 12.08 -22.37 -14.91
N PHE A 612 11.69 -21.10 -14.92
CA PHE A 612 12.59 -19.97 -15.10
C PHE A 612 12.71 -19.24 -13.75
N LEU A 613 13.93 -19.10 -13.26
CA LEU A 613 14.29 -18.31 -12.08
C LEU A 613 15.18 -17.15 -12.54
N THR A 614 14.71 -15.92 -12.37
CA THR A 614 15.45 -14.71 -12.76
C THR A 614 15.67 -13.83 -11.54
N TYR A 615 16.90 -13.76 -11.05
CA TYR A 615 17.28 -12.89 -9.93
C TYR A 615 17.63 -11.51 -10.44
N THR A 616 16.79 -10.50 -10.21
CA THR A 616 17.13 -9.12 -10.55
C THR A 616 18.05 -8.45 -9.53
N SER A 617 18.33 -9.13 -8.41
CA SER A 617 19.30 -8.73 -7.39
C SER A 617 20.74 -8.95 -7.86
N PHE A 618 21.64 -8.09 -7.39
CA PHE A 618 23.09 -8.31 -7.50
C PHE A 618 23.84 -7.42 -6.50
N ALA A 619 25.09 -7.79 -6.22
CA ALA A 619 26.05 -6.95 -5.52
C ALA A 619 27.26 -6.68 -6.42
N GLY A 620 27.72 -5.43 -6.46
CA GLY A 620 28.81 -4.99 -7.33
C GLY A 620 30.02 -4.50 -6.56
N GLN A 621 31.22 -5.03 -6.85
CA GLN A 621 32.46 -4.53 -6.27
C GLN A 621 32.97 -3.27 -7.03
N PRO A 622 33.47 -2.23 -6.33
CA PRO A 622 33.71 -2.15 -4.90
C PRO A 622 32.63 -1.40 -4.09
N SER A 623 31.47 -1.04 -4.66
CA SER A 623 30.54 -0.10 -3.98
C SER A 623 29.13 -0.01 -4.59
N ILE A 624 28.50 -1.12 -4.96
CA ILE A 624 27.04 -1.15 -5.24
C ILE A 624 26.42 -2.09 -4.21
N ASP A 625 25.70 -1.51 -3.27
CA ASP A 625 24.87 -2.28 -2.34
C ASP A 625 23.56 -2.74 -3.02
N PRO A 626 22.84 -3.71 -2.43
CA PRO A 626 21.58 -4.22 -2.96
C PRO A 626 20.50 -3.14 -3.21
N GLU A 627 20.42 -2.11 -2.37
CA GLU A 627 19.44 -1.03 -2.54
C GLU A 627 19.77 -0.19 -3.78
N ASP A 628 21.03 0.22 -3.95
CA ASP A 628 21.52 0.92 -5.14
C ASP A 628 21.31 0.08 -6.42
N ALA A 629 21.55 -1.24 -6.34
CA ALA A 629 21.31 -2.16 -7.45
C ALA A 629 19.82 -2.19 -7.86
N ALA A 630 18.91 -2.25 -6.88
CA ALA A 630 17.48 -2.33 -7.08
C ALA A 630 16.87 -1.00 -7.54
N LEU A 631 17.14 0.08 -6.82
CA LEU A 631 16.51 1.40 -6.97
C LEU A 631 17.26 2.30 -7.94
N GLY A 632 18.58 2.16 -8.00
CA GLY A 632 19.46 2.95 -8.84
C GLY A 632 20.20 4.02 -8.06
N ILE A 633 21.25 4.56 -8.68
CA ILE A 633 22.15 5.52 -8.04
C ILE A 633 21.78 6.95 -8.49
N PRO A 634 21.42 7.86 -7.56
CA PRO A 634 21.12 9.26 -7.88
C PRO A 634 22.31 10.01 -8.50
N ALA A 635 22.03 11.07 -9.25
CA ALA A 635 23.08 11.93 -9.79
C ALA A 635 23.75 12.74 -8.66
N MET A 636 25.08 12.71 -8.59
CA MET A 636 25.84 13.53 -7.64
C MET A 636 26.04 14.97 -8.17
N PRO A 637 26.11 15.99 -7.28
CA PRO A 637 26.35 17.37 -7.70
C PRO A 637 27.68 17.48 -8.48
N GLY A 638 27.59 17.74 -9.79
CA GLY A 638 28.74 17.98 -10.67
C GLY A 638 29.18 16.82 -11.58
N GLN A 639 28.59 15.61 -11.51
CA GLN A 639 28.82 14.54 -12.50
C GLN A 639 27.65 13.55 -12.69
N ALA A 640 27.47 13.13 -13.95
CA ALA A 640 26.71 12.02 -14.54
C ALA A 640 25.17 11.95 -14.37
N ILE A 641 24.51 11.39 -15.40
CA ILE A 641 23.08 11.04 -15.48
C ILE A 641 22.78 9.97 -14.42
N PRO A 642 21.65 10.04 -13.69
CA PRO A 642 21.27 9.03 -12.71
C PRO A 642 21.22 7.63 -13.33
N LEU A 643 21.71 6.63 -12.60
CA LEU A 643 21.67 5.24 -13.04
C LEU A 643 20.35 4.60 -12.61
N LYS A 644 19.59 4.08 -13.57
CA LYS A 644 18.36 3.34 -13.27
C LYS A 644 18.67 1.97 -12.69
N GLY A 645 18.06 1.68 -11.54
CA GLY A 645 18.08 0.38 -10.89
C GLY A 645 17.37 -0.73 -11.67
N MET A 646 17.58 -1.97 -11.24
CA MET A 646 16.98 -3.14 -11.87
C MET A 646 15.44 -3.11 -11.80
N ASN A 647 14.85 -2.60 -10.71
CA ASN A 647 13.40 -2.51 -10.56
C ASN A 647 12.79 -1.53 -11.58
N THR A 648 13.44 -0.39 -11.78
CA THR A 648 13.03 0.59 -12.80
C THR A 648 13.18 0.02 -14.21
N ARG A 649 14.30 -0.63 -14.52
CA ARG A 649 14.52 -1.24 -15.84
C ARG A 649 13.52 -2.36 -16.12
N LEU A 650 13.23 -3.20 -15.12
CA LEU A 650 12.22 -4.24 -15.21
C LEU A 650 10.85 -3.65 -15.49
N LYS A 651 10.42 -2.63 -14.73
CA LYS A 651 9.15 -1.92 -14.96
C LYS A 651 9.07 -1.37 -16.39
N GLU A 652 10.13 -0.73 -16.87
CA GLU A 652 10.19 -0.19 -18.24
C GLU A 652 10.07 -1.29 -19.29
N TYR A 653 10.80 -2.40 -19.13
CA TYR A 653 10.69 -3.55 -20.02
C TYR A 653 9.27 -4.13 -20.04
N LEU A 654 8.67 -4.36 -18.87
CA LEU A 654 7.32 -4.91 -18.74
C LEU A 654 6.27 -3.99 -19.35
N THR A 655 6.42 -2.67 -19.25
CA THR A 655 5.44 -1.72 -19.77
C THR A 655 5.63 -1.42 -21.26
N GLN A 656 6.88 -1.34 -21.73
CA GLN A 656 7.20 -0.88 -23.09
C GLN A 656 7.43 -2.03 -24.08
N GLN A 657 7.96 -3.17 -23.64
CA GLN A 657 8.39 -4.28 -24.51
C GLN A 657 7.54 -5.54 -24.38
N VAL A 658 6.72 -5.63 -23.32
CA VAL A 658 5.82 -6.77 -23.05
C VAL A 658 4.37 -6.29 -22.97
N PRO A 659 3.75 -5.81 -24.07
CA PRO A 659 2.35 -5.42 -24.04
C PRO A 659 1.45 -6.64 -23.82
N GLY A 660 0.59 -6.58 -22.80
CA GLY A 660 -0.34 -7.65 -22.45
C GLY A 660 0.26 -8.79 -21.62
N SER A 661 -0.43 -9.93 -21.60
CA SER A 661 -0.04 -11.12 -20.84
C SER A 661 1.15 -11.84 -21.49
N ALA A 662 2.08 -12.30 -20.65
CA ALA A 662 3.25 -13.07 -21.05
C ALA A 662 3.73 -13.93 -19.88
N ARG A 663 4.28 -15.11 -20.20
CA ARG A 663 5.03 -15.93 -19.25
C ARG A 663 6.44 -15.38 -19.08
N LEU A 664 6.83 -15.16 -17.83
CA LEU A 664 8.16 -14.64 -17.45
C LEU A 664 8.87 -15.54 -16.44
N GLY A 665 8.15 -16.51 -15.85
CA GLY A 665 8.67 -17.34 -14.76
C GLY A 665 8.68 -16.59 -13.43
N VAL A 666 9.54 -17.04 -12.51
CA VAL A 666 9.74 -16.40 -11.22
C VAL A 666 10.78 -15.30 -11.36
N ILE A 667 10.45 -14.10 -10.90
CA ILE A 667 11.33 -12.94 -10.89
C ILE A 667 11.63 -12.58 -9.44
N LEU A 668 12.86 -12.83 -8.98
CA LEU A 668 13.29 -12.60 -7.61
C LEU A 668 13.98 -11.24 -7.49
N MET A 669 13.38 -10.35 -6.72
CA MET A 669 13.77 -8.93 -6.61
C MET A 669 14.27 -8.58 -5.21
N ASP A 670 15.13 -7.57 -5.13
CA ASP A 670 15.40 -6.80 -3.91
C ASP A 670 14.49 -5.55 -3.90
N PHE A 671 14.00 -5.17 -2.71
CA PHE A 671 13.18 -3.97 -2.47
C PHE A 671 12.07 -3.70 -3.52
N PRO A 672 11.20 -4.68 -3.83
CA PRO A 672 10.23 -4.55 -4.92
C PRO A 672 9.10 -3.53 -4.66
N ASP A 673 8.95 -3.05 -3.43
CA ASP A 673 7.97 -2.03 -3.01
C ASP A 673 8.54 -0.60 -2.93
N ALA A 674 9.86 -0.44 -3.06
CA ALA A 674 10.54 0.83 -2.85
C ALA A 674 10.78 1.63 -4.15
N GLY A 675 11.15 2.90 -3.97
CA GLY A 675 11.57 3.81 -5.05
C GLY A 675 10.45 4.23 -6.01
N SER A 676 10.81 4.54 -7.25
CA SER A 676 9.91 5.06 -8.28
C SER A 676 9.02 4.00 -8.95
N THR A 677 8.98 2.78 -8.42
CA THR A 677 8.20 1.65 -8.98
C THR A 677 7.33 0.94 -7.93
N PRO A 678 6.49 1.66 -7.17
CA PRO A 678 5.71 1.06 -6.07
C PRO A 678 4.68 0.01 -6.56
N ASP A 679 4.39 -0.04 -7.86
CA ASP A 679 3.46 -0.97 -8.49
C ASP A 679 4.16 -2.08 -9.32
N LEU A 680 5.48 -2.28 -9.13
CA LEU A 680 6.25 -3.28 -9.89
C LEU A 680 5.70 -4.69 -9.67
N ILE A 681 5.41 -5.06 -8.43
CA ILE A 681 4.84 -6.38 -8.07
C ILE A 681 3.52 -6.60 -8.82
N GLN A 682 2.62 -5.61 -8.80
CA GLN A 682 1.36 -5.65 -9.54
C GLN A 682 1.58 -5.76 -11.05
N THR A 683 2.58 -5.07 -11.58
CA THR A 683 2.91 -5.11 -13.02
C THR A 683 3.32 -6.50 -13.48
N ILE A 684 4.08 -7.23 -12.66
CA ILE A 684 4.46 -8.63 -12.92
C ILE A 684 3.21 -9.51 -12.84
N ILE A 685 2.37 -9.34 -11.81
CA ILE A 685 1.12 -10.08 -11.65
C ILE A 685 0.22 -9.93 -12.88
N GLN A 686 0.09 -8.70 -13.40
CA GLN A 686 -0.71 -8.37 -14.59
C GLN A 686 -0.21 -9.02 -15.88
N LYS A 687 0.99 -9.63 -15.90
CA LYS A 687 1.46 -10.42 -17.05
C LYS A 687 0.84 -11.81 -17.11
N ASN A 688 0.21 -12.28 -16.05
CA ASN A 688 -0.53 -13.52 -16.11
C ASN A 688 -1.79 -13.37 -16.99
N ASN A 689 -2.23 -14.49 -17.57
CA ASN A 689 -3.49 -14.53 -18.31
C ASN A 689 -4.62 -14.94 -17.36
N PHE A 690 -5.46 -13.97 -16.99
CA PHE A 690 -6.63 -14.19 -16.14
C PHE A 690 -7.89 -14.61 -16.93
N SER A 691 -7.82 -14.68 -18.26
CA SER A 691 -8.98 -14.90 -19.13
C SER A 691 -9.39 -16.38 -19.29
N MET A 692 -8.77 -17.31 -18.56
CA MET A 692 -9.18 -18.72 -18.53
C MET A 692 -10.18 -19.02 -17.41
N THR A 693 -11.10 -18.10 -17.12
CA THR A 693 -12.27 -18.39 -16.27
C THR A 693 -13.33 -19.10 -17.12
N SER A 694 -13.58 -20.38 -16.83
CA SER A 694 -14.71 -21.14 -17.39
C SER A 694 -16.05 -20.69 -16.82
#